data_AF-A0A8S9TAQ6-F1
#
_entry.id   AF-A0A8S9TAQ6-F1
#
_cell.length_a   1.000
_cell.length_b   1.000
_cell.length_c   1.000
_cell.angle_alpha   90.00
_cell.angle_beta   90.00
_cell.angle_gamma   90.00
#
_symmetry.space_group_name_H-M   'P 1'
#
loop_
_entity.id
_entity.type
_entity.pdbx_description
1 polymer ?
#
loop_
_entity_poly.entity_id
_entity_poly.type
_entity_poly.pdbx_seq_one_letter_code
_entity_poly.pdbx_strand_id
1 'polypeptide(L)'
;MIDTALNQWHELIGGAFAFKFNAFQRIATLPDGLWLALLVVLLSGLSLAVGQFIVLFISRVKLWRFAFSLLLNAVLFTVGFLFLTLSTWVICLLPGSTRVPLLTLIEVFGLGYVPQLFGFLGALPYLGYPIANLLSVWNLLAMVVGFAAVARVEVGSALVYVALGWLVKQLLEGTIGQPIARLGRSLADRVAGVDLIDTREELIERVLEGGRPAEPIITASQTRFPEIQEFIQASGRSASERARSVTQNLTDRPSVSTPLNITQRTNTSDPLVQLDRKTQGIPQPVKLVLSLLVMAIAFMIILVLLRPIRNGLFGSYPNLQGLWQLIFDLVWIGVVALVFAGILAPLESLGWWAGWYDDEIDTSPTSAGIERSTHHPSVDRYVVYLDGVGQSGAEYTPDIEDFLKALEPSLPSGVELVQGLMMYSVLNKPLNEDRPLAFLWRLADKMRWTNPAALLGLLVNLRNVIIVAVSSDKRYGPIYNQGIAQVIFDGLIKRGYQPRSGVPITLLGYSGGGEMSVAAAPYLKRSTGAPIDVISLGGVMSANNNFLVLEHLYHIVGDKDTVERLGPIVFPGRWKIFPLSYWNRGKREGKITIISAGPVGHQVPGGYMDPKATLEDGRTHLQQTIEILLQILRGEALKADRSIPGKTSNYALSQAADFNPR
;
A
#
# COMPACT_ATOMS: atom_id res chain seq x y z
N MET A 1 -18.87 34.90 -31.98
CA MET A 1 -19.00 33.60 -31.29
C MET A 1 -19.83 33.85 -30.03
N ILE A 2 -20.84 33.05 -29.74
CA ILE A 2 -21.61 33.19 -28.50
C ILE A 2 -20.67 32.81 -27.35
N ASP A 3 -20.53 33.70 -26.38
CA ASP A 3 -19.78 33.42 -25.15
C ASP A 3 -20.59 32.45 -24.29
N THR A 4 -20.19 31.18 -24.30
CA THR A 4 -20.81 30.10 -23.51
C THR A 4 -19.96 29.77 -22.29
N ALA A 5 -20.56 29.14 -21.29
CA ALA A 5 -19.83 28.62 -20.13
C ALA A 5 -18.73 27.62 -20.56
N LEU A 6 -18.97 26.84 -21.62
CA LEU A 6 -17.99 25.92 -22.18
C LEU A 6 -16.80 26.64 -22.81
N ASN A 7 -16.96 27.84 -23.38
CA ASN A 7 -15.83 28.62 -23.90
C ASN A 7 -15.02 29.26 -22.74
N GLN A 8 -15.69 29.65 -21.66
CA GLN A 8 -15.09 30.28 -20.47
C GLN A 8 -14.75 29.28 -19.35
N TRP A 9 -14.72 27.98 -19.62
CA TRP A 9 -14.60 26.93 -18.61
C TRP A 9 -13.37 27.11 -17.71
N HIS A 10 -12.25 27.55 -18.26
CA HIS A 10 -11.00 27.76 -17.53
C HIS A 10 -11.08 28.91 -16.52
N GLU A 11 -11.76 30.01 -16.87
CA GLU A 11 -12.01 31.13 -15.96
C GLU A 11 -13.00 30.76 -14.85
N LEU A 12 -14.05 30.01 -15.21
CA LEU A 12 -15.06 29.55 -14.24
C LEU A 12 -14.46 28.56 -13.23
N ILE A 13 -13.70 27.56 -13.70
CA ILE A 13 -13.01 26.59 -12.85
C ILE A 13 -11.97 27.28 -11.96
N GLY A 14 -11.10 28.12 -12.55
CA GLY A 14 -10.09 28.85 -11.78
C GLY A 14 -10.70 29.82 -10.77
N GLY A 15 -11.78 30.49 -11.15
CA GLY A 15 -12.52 31.39 -10.27
C GLY A 15 -13.21 30.66 -9.12
N ALA A 16 -13.83 29.49 -9.38
CA ALA A 16 -14.44 28.67 -8.34
C ALA A 16 -13.43 28.12 -7.35
N PHE A 17 -12.28 27.61 -7.85
CA PHE A 17 -11.19 27.14 -7.01
C PHE A 17 -10.62 28.24 -6.11
N ALA A 18 -10.60 29.49 -6.60
CA ALA A 18 -10.15 30.68 -5.88
C ALA A 18 -11.29 31.42 -5.14
N PHE A 19 -12.47 30.81 -5.00
CA PHE A 19 -13.64 31.39 -4.30
C PHE A 19 -14.10 32.77 -4.83
N LYS A 20 -13.96 33.04 -6.12
CA LYS A 20 -14.40 34.29 -6.74
C LYS A 20 -15.92 34.29 -6.94
N PHE A 21 -16.63 35.18 -6.23
CA PHE A 21 -18.09 35.39 -6.35
C PHE A 21 -18.57 35.52 -7.80
N ASN A 22 -17.82 36.25 -8.63
CA ASN A 22 -18.15 36.48 -10.03
C ASN A 22 -18.24 35.18 -10.85
N ALA A 23 -17.39 34.18 -10.58
CA ALA A 23 -17.43 32.91 -11.30
C ALA A 23 -18.75 32.15 -11.08
N PHE A 24 -19.22 32.12 -9.83
CA PHE A 24 -20.50 31.50 -9.47
C PHE A 24 -21.71 32.27 -10.00
N GLN A 25 -21.64 33.59 -10.10
CA GLN A 25 -22.69 34.38 -10.73
C GLN A 25 -22.70 34.19 -12.26
N ARG A 26 -21.53 34.14 -12.89
CA ARG A 26 -21.41 33.98 -14.35
C ARG A 26 -21.94 32.65 -14.84
N ILE A 27 -21.58 31.54 -14.18
CA ILE A 27 -22.06 30.22 -14.62
C ILE A 27 -23.59 30.13 -14.66
N ALA A 28 -24.27 30.83 -13.74
CA ALA A 28 -25.74 30.87 -13.67
C ALA A 28 -26.40 31.75 -14.76
N THR A 29 -25.61 32.53 -15.49
CA THR A 29 -26.10 33.48 -16.51
C THR A 29 -25.66 33.12 -17.93
N LEU A 30 -24.60 32.33 -18.07
CA LEU A 30 -24.05 31.94 -19.36
C LEU A 30 -24.82 30.75 -19.96
N PRO A 31 -25.00 30.71 -21.29
CA PRO A 31 -25.44 29.50 -21.97
C PRO A 31 -24.52 28.32 -21.65
N ASP A 32 -25.07 27.10 -21.62
CA ASP A 32 -24.36 25.85 -21.26
C ASP A 32 -23.84 25.76 -19.81
N GLY A 33 -24.23 26.67 -18.91
CA GLY A 33 -23.87 26.63 -17.49
C GLY A 33 -24.22 25.29 -16.83
N LEU A 34 -25.45 24.82 -17.05
CA LEU A 34 -25.92 23.52 -16.56
C LEU A 34 -25.06 22.34 -17.05
N TRP A 35 -24.71 22.33 -18.34
CA TRP A 35 -23.88 21.26 -18.93
C TRP A 35 -22.49 21.24 -18.31
N LEU A 36 -21.86 22.41 -18.17
CA LEU A 36 -20.54 22.52 -17.54
C LEU A 36 -20.59 22.03 -16.08
N ALA A 37 -21.61 22.44 -15.32
CA ALA A 37 -21.76 22.05 -13.92
C ALA A 37 -21.93 20.52 -13.75
N LEU A 38 -22.80 19.90 -14.55
CA LEU A 38 -22.98 18.44 -14.52
C LEU A 38 -21.71 17.69 -14.97
N LEU A 39 -20.99 18.21 -15.97
CA LEU A 39 -19.72 17.63 -16.41
C LEU A 39 -18.66 17.71 -15.30
N VAL A 40 -18.55 18.85 -14.61
CA VAL A 40 -17.62 19.02 -13.48
C VAL A 40 -17.94 18.01 -12.37
N VAL A 41 -19.22 17.82 -12.02
CA VAL A 41 -19.63 16.85 -11.00
C VAL A 41 -19.31 15.43 -11.42
N LEU A 42 -19.60 15.06 -12.67
CA LEU A 42 -19.33 13.71 -13.20
C LEU A 42 -17.82 13.41 -13.19
N LEU A 43 -17.00 14.35 -13.68
CA LEU A 43 -15.54 14.21 -13.68
C LEU A 43 -14.96 14.18 -12.26
N SER A 44 -15.56 14.93 -11.34
CA SER A 44 -15.19 14.89 -9.91
C SER A 44 -15.52 13.54 -9.29
N GLY A 45 -16.69 12.97 -9.60
CA GLY A 45 -17.08 11.62 -9.18
C GLY A 45 -16.13 10.55 -9.72
N LEU A 46 -15.72 10.66 -10.99
CA LEU A 46 -14.73 9.76 -11.58
C LEU A 46 -13.35 9.91 -10.93
N SER A 47 -12.91 11.15 -10.69
CA SER A 47 -11.64 11.46 -10.03
C SER A 47 -11.59 10.90 -8.61
N LEU A 48 -12.68 11.05 -7.84
CA LEU A 48 -12.83 10.45 -6.51
C LEU A 48 -12.85 8.92 -6.56
N ALA A 49 -13.55 8.34 -7.54
CA ALA A 49 -13.57 6.89 -7.72
C ALA A 49 -12.17 6.34 -8.01
N VAL A 50 -11.36 7.05 -8.80
CA VAL A 50 -9.93 6.75 -8.97
C VAL A 50 -9.20 6.93 -7.64
N GLY A 51 -9.40 8.02 -6.90
CA GLY A 51 -8.78 8.22 -5.57
C GLY A 51 -9.06 7.08 -4.56
N GLN A 52 -10.14 6.33 -4.75
CA GLN A 52 -10.60 5.23 -3.90
C GLN A 52 -10.53 3.86 -4.58
N PHE A 53 -9.77 3.72 -5.67
CA PHE A 53 -9.76 2.51 -6.50
C PHE A 53 -9.40 1.23 -5.74
N ILE A 54 -8.72 1.36 -4.60
CA ILE A 54 -8.30 0.25 -3.74
C ILE A 54 -9.46 -0.70 -3.40
N VAL A 55 -10.68 -0.18 -3.18
CA VAL A 55 -11.85 -0.98 -2.83
C VAL A 55 -12.14 -2.04 -3.91
N LEU A 56 -11.96 -1.68 -5.18
CA LEU A 56 -12.16 -2.58 -6.32
C LEU A 56 -11.10 -3.69 -6.35
N PHE A 57 -9.86 -3.38 -5.96
CA PHE A 57 -8.78 -4.38 -5.90
C PHE A 57 -8.95 -5.34 -4.73
N ILE A 58 -9.34 -4.84 -3.56
CA ILE A 58 -9.57 -5.71 -2.39
C ILE A 58 -10.73 -6.66 -2.67
N SER A 59 -11.74 -6.19 -3.40
CA SER A 59 -12.87 -7.00 -3.87
C SER A 59 -12.51 -7.92 -5.05
N ARG A 60 -11.25 -7.95 -5.51
CA ARG A 60 -10.75 -8.77 -6.64
C ARG A 60 -11.52 -8.57 -7.95
N VAL A 61 -11.92 -7.34 -8.25
CA VAL A 61 -12.63 -6.99 -9.49
C VAL A 61 -11.73 -7.23 -10.71
N LYS A 62 -12.26 -7.89 -11.75
CA LYS A 62 -11.53 -8.11 -13.02
C LYS A 62 -11.27 -6.79 -13.75
N LEU A 63 -10.15 -6.70 -14.47
CA LEU A 63 -9.65 -5.46 -15.09
C LEU A 63 -10.66 -4.73 -16.00
N TRP A 64 -11.47 -5.45 -16.78
CA TRP A 64 -12.47 -4.78 -17.64
C TRP A 64 -13.69 -4.27 -16.85
N ARG A 65 -14.07 -4.96 -15.76
CA ARG A 65 -15.15 -4.53 -14.85
C ARG A 65 -14.74 -3.35 -13.99
N PHE A 66 -13.44 -3.20 -13.74
CA PHE A 66 -12.88 -2.07 -13.02
C PHE A 66 -13.25 -0.74 -13.67
N ALA A 67 -13.08 -0.61 -14.99
CA ALA A 67 -13.41 0.63 -15.71
C ALA A 67 -14.92 0.95 -15.66
N PHE A 68 -15.79 -0.04 -15.84
CA PHE A 68 -17.24 0.15 -15.71
C PHE A 68 -17.66 0.50 -14.28
N SER A 69 -17.00 -0.08 -13.26
CA SER A 69 -17.26 0.21 -11.85
C SER A 69 -16.90 1.67 -11.51
N LEU A 70 -15.78 2.17 -12.05
CA LEU A 70 -15.40 3.59 -11.90
C LEU A 70 -16.45 4.53 -12.53
N LEU A 71 -16.91 4.22 -13.74
CA LEU A 71 -17.94 5.02 -14.42
C LEU A 71 -19.28 4.98 -13.67
N LEU A 72 -19.71 3.80 -13.21
CA LEU A 72 -20.94 3.68 -12.43
C LEU A 72 -20.85 4.47 -11.12
N ASN A 73 -19.73 4.41 -10.41
CA ASN A 73 -19.51 5.19 -9.19
C ASN A 73 -19.59 6.70 -9.46
N ALA A 74 -19.05 7.18 -10.59
CA ALA A 74 -19.17 8.58 -10.99
C ALA A 74 -20.63 9.00 -11.25
N VAL A 75 -21.43 8.13 -11.84
CA VAL A 75 -22.87 8.36 -12.07
C VAL A 75 -23.63 8.38 -10.74
N LEU A 76 -23.43 7.38 -9.88
CA LEU A 76 -24.07 7.32 -8.55
C LEU A 76 -23.71 8.54 -7.69
N PHE A 77 -22.46 8.99 -7.75
CA PHE A 77 -22.01 10.22 -7.11
C PHE A 77 -22.78 11.46 -7.61
N THR A 78 -22.97 11.55 -8.93
CA THR A 78 -23.74 12.64 -9.55
C THR A 78 -25.21 12.66 -9.07
N VAL A 79 -25.82 11.49 -8.90
CA VAL A 79 -27.17 11.37 -8.30
C VAL A 79 -27.18 11.86 -6.85
N GLY A 80 -26.17 11.50 -6.06
CA GLY A 80 -26.01 12.00 -4.69
C GLY A 80 -25.86 13.53 -4.60
N PHE A 81 -25.15 14.12 -5.56
CA PHE A 81 -25.06 15.58 -5.73
C PHE A 81 -26.42 16.23 -6.02
N LEU A 82 -27.22 15.64 -6.91
CA LEU A 82 -28.57 16.14 -7.21
C LEU A 82 -29.47 16.09 -5.97
N PHE A 83 -29.35 15.04 -5.15
CA PHE A 83 -30.04 14.96 -3.85
C PHE A 83 -29.62 16.08 -2.88
N LEU A 84 -28.33 16.39 -2.79
CA LEU A 84 -27.83 17.50 -1.96
C LEU A 84 -28.38 18.86 -2.45
N THR A 85 -28.40 19.05 -3.76
CA THR A 85 -28.90 20.30 -4.36
C THR A 85 -30.40 20.44 -4.15
N LEU A 86 -31.17 19.37 -4.38
CA LEU A 86 -32.62 19.34 -4.18
C LEU A 86 -32.99 19.59 -2.71
N SER A 87 -32.30 18.94 -1.77
CA SER A 87 -32.54 19.15 -0.34
C SER A 87 -32.25 20.59 0.09
N THR A 88 -31.19 21.20 -0.42
CA THR A 88 -30.90 22.62 -0.16
C THR A 88 -31.94 23.55 -0.80
N TRP A 89 -32.40 23.23 -2.00
CA TRP A 89 -33.47 23.97 -2.67
C TRP A 89 -34.78 23.93 -1.88
N VAL A 90 -35.14 22.79 -1.27
CA VAL A 90 -36.34 22.69 -0.40
C VAL A 90 -36.25 23.67 0.77
N ILE A 91 -35.08 23.89 1.38
CA ILE A 91 -34.89 24.89 2.43
C ILE A 91 -35.16 26.32 1.91
N CYS A 92 -34.81 26.60 0.65
CA CYS A 92 -35.04 27.88 -0.01
C CYS A 92 -36.54 28.18 -0.25
N LEU A 93 -37.40 27.16 -0.18
CA LEU A 93 -38.86 27.32 -0.31
C LEU A 93 -39.56 27.69 1.00
N LEU A 94 -38.88 27.55 2.14
CA LEU A 94 -39.47 27.82 3.45
C LEU A 94 -39.82 29.31 3.62
N PRO A 95 -40.87 29.65 4.39
CA PRO A 95 -41.20 31.03 4.70
C PRO A 95 -40.04 31.75 5.38
N GLY A 96 -39.70 32.96 4.92
CA GLY A 96 -38.57 33.73 5.43
C GLY A 96 -37.20 33.34 4.83
N SER A 97 -37.13 32.32 3.98
CA SER A 97 -35.90 31.96 3.27
C SER A 97 -35.66 32.76 1.99
N THR A 98 -34.40 32.80 1.56
CA THR A 98 -34.03 33.33 0.25
C THR A 98 -34.42 32.35 -0.85
N ARG A 99 -35.14 32.84 -1.87
CA ARG A 99 -35.56 32.02 -3.01
C ARG A 99 -34.49 31.99 -4.08
N VAL A 100 -33.99 30.80 -4.38
CA VAL A 100 -33.05 30.56 -5.49
C VAL A 100 -33.64 29.48 -6.40
N PRO A 101 -33.64 29.65 -7.74
CA PRO A 101 -34.09 28.63 -8.67
C PRO A 101 -33.25 27.35 -8.56
N LEU A 102 -33.89 26.18 -8.74
CA LEU A 102 -33.20 24.88 -8.66
C LEU A 102 -32.06 24.76 -9.68
N LEU A 103 -32.29 25.17 -10.93
CA LEU A 103 -31.27 25.10 -11.98
C LEU A 103 -30.04 25.95 -11.64
N THR A 104 -30.24 27.15 -11.09
CA THR A 104 -29.16 28.01 -10.60
C THR A 104 -28.38 27.35 -9.48
N LEU A 105 -29.06 26.64 -8.56
CA LEU A 105 -28.36 25.88 -7.51
C LEU A 105 -27.57 24.71 -8.08
N ILE A 106 -28.07 24.00 -9.09
CA ILE A 106 -27.32 22.92 -9.76
C ILE A 106 -26.06 23.48 -10.41
N GLU A 107 -26.16 24.62 -11.10
CA GLU A 107 -25.02 25.27 -11.77
C GLU A 107 -23.94 25.68 -10.77
N VAL A 108 -24.35 26.38 -9.71
CA VAL A 108 -23.45 26.92 -8.69
C VAL A 108 -22.83 25.83 -7.83
N PHE A 109 -23.63 24.86 -7.37
CA PHE A 109 -23.12 23.76 -6.57
C PHE A 109 -22.26 22.85 -7.42
N GLY A 110 -22.64 22.56 -8.67
CA GLY A 110 -21.82 21.75 -9.56
C GLY A 110 -20.45 22.38 -9.83
N LEU A 111 -20.39 23.71 -10.00
CA LEU A 111 -19.12 24.43 -10.07
C LEU A 111 -18.34 24.38 -8.73
N GLY A 112 -19.03 24.31 -7.60
CA GLY A 112 -18.43 24.09 -6.28
C GLY A 112 -17.60 22.81 -6.18
N TYR A 113 -17.91 21.78 -6.96
CA TYR A 113 -17.17 20.51 -6.98
C TYR A 113 -15.82 20.58 -7.70
N VAL A 114 -15.43 21.71 -8.28
CA VAL A 114 -14.12 21.90 -8.93
C VAL A 114 -12.92 21.36 -8.13
N PRO A 115 -12.80 21.55 -6.80
CA PRO A 115 -11.69 20.98 -6.04
C PRO A 115 -11.61 19.45 -6.11
N GLN A 116 -12.76 18.77 -6.28
CA GLN A 116 -12.83 17.32 -6.38
C GLN A 116 -12.42 16.77 -7.74
N LEU A 117 -12.17 17.62 -8.75
CA LEU A 117 -11.47 17.21 -9.97
C LEU A 117 -10.07 16.66 -9.65
N PHE A 118 -9.47 17.07 -8.53
CA PHE A 118 -8.20 16.56 -8.02
C PHE A 118 -8.35 15.36 -7.07
N GLY A 119 -9.55 14.78 -6.94
CA GLY A 119 -9.83 13.64 -6.08
C GLY A 119 -8.94 12.42 -6.34
N PHE A 120 -8.42 12.26 -7.56
CA PHE A 120 -7.48 11.20 -7.93
C PHE A 120 -6.17 11.26 -7.12
N LEU A 121 -5.76 12.42 -6.61
CA LEU A 121 -4.62 12.56 -5.69
C LEU A 121 -4.86 11.83 -4.37
N GLY A 122 -6.11 11.52 -4.05
CA GLY A 122 -6.47 10.60 -2.98
C GLY A 122 -5.81 9.23 -3.11
N ALA A 123 -5.45 8.78 -4.31
CA ALA A 123 -4.77 7.50 -4.53
C ALA A 123 -3.28 7.52 -4.11
N LEU A 124 -2.70 8.69 -3.83
CA LEU A 124 -1.32 8.75 -3.38
C LEU A 124 -1.15 8.02 -2.04
N PRO A 125 -0.12 7.16 -1.90
CA PRO A 125 0.15 6.49 -0.64
C PRO A 125 0.55 7.53 0.40
N TYR A 126 0.04 7.33 1.62
CA TYR A 126 0.22 8.15 2.80
C TYR A 126 -0.39 9.57 2.73
N LEU A 127 -0.04 10.35 1.70
CA LEU A 127 -0.50 11.73 1.50
C LEU A 127 -1.92 11.83 0.91
N GLY A 128 -2.43 10.78 0.28
CA GLY A 128 -3.72 10.84 -0.41
C GLY A 128 -4.90 11.12 0.53
N TYR A 129 -4.91 10.53 1.73
CA TYR A 129 -5.96 10.78 2.73
C TYR A 129 -6.04 12.25 3.20
N PRO A 130 -4.94 12.89 3.67
CA PRO A 130 -4.99 14.30 4.05
C PRO A 130 -5.31 15.22 2.87
N ILE A 131 -4.82 14.92 1.65
CA ILE A 131 -5.17 15.70 0.44
C ILE A 131 -6.67 15.60 0.16
N ALA A 132 -7.24 14.39 0.17
CA ALA A 132 -8.67 14.19 -0.07
C ALA A 132 -9.54 14.94 0.95
N ASN A 133 -9.16 14.94 2.22
CA ASN A 133 -9.85 15.70 3.27
C ASN A 133 -9.76 17.22 3.01
N LEU A 134 -8.59 17.73 2.64
CA LEU A 134 -8.42 19.14 2.29
C LEU A 134 -9.31 19.53 1.11
N LEU A 135 -9.33 18.72 0.04
CA LEU A 135 -10.19 18.96 -1.13
C LEU A 135 -11.68 18.89 -0.78
N SER A 136 -12.07 18.02 0.15
CA SER A 136 -13.45 17.94 0.66
C SER A 136 -13.88 19.20 1.40
N VAL A 137 -13.02 19.72 2.29
CA VAL A 137 -13.26 21.02 2.95
C VAL A 137 -13.30 22.15 1.92
N TRP A 138 -12.39 22.13 0.94
CA TRP A 138 -12.34 23.14 -0.12
C TRP A 138 -13.60 23.15 -0.99
N ASN A 139 -14.13 21.97 -1.32
CA ASN A 139 -15.41 21.80 -2.01
C ASN A 139 -16.57 22.40 -1.21
N LEU A 140 -16.67 22.08 0.09
CA LEU A 140 -17.71 22.64 0.95
C LEU A 140 -17.66 24.18 0.97
N LEU A 141 -16.47 24.75 1.13
CA LEU A 141 -16.28 26.21 1.09
C LEU A 141 -16.70 26.80 -0.26
N ALA A 142 -16.35 26.13 -1.37
CA ALA A 142 -16.73 26.58 -2.71
C ALA A 142 -18.26 26.57 -2.89
N MET A 143 -18.95 25.55 -2.40
CA MET A 143 -20.42 25.49 -2.41
C MET A 143 -21.06 26.61 -1.58
N VAL A 144 -20.52 26.90 -0.40
CA VAL A 144 -21.02 27.97 0.49
C VAL A 144 -20.83 29.36 -0.16
N VAL A 145 -19.65 29.63 -0.71
CA VAL A 145 -19.37 30.88 -1.43
C VAL A 145 -20.26 30.99 -2.67
N GLY A 146 -20.44 29.90 -3.39
CA GLY A 146 -21.34 29.84 -4.54
C GLY A 146 -22.78 30.20 -4.15
N PHE A 147 -23.32 29.57 -3.09
CA PHE A 147 -24.65 29.89 -2.59
C PHE A 147 -24.77 31.37 -2.23
N ALA A 148 -23.83 31.90 -1.45
CA ALA A 148 -23.81 33.31 -1.05
C ALA A 148 -23.85 34.25 -2.26
N ALA A 149 -23.11 33.91 -3.33
CA ALA A 149 -23.01 34.73 -4.52
C ALA A 149 -24.33 34.85 -5.31
N VAL A 150 -25.15 33.79 -5.36
CA VAL A 150 -26.43 33.82 -6.09
C VAL A 150 -27.62 34.17 -5.21
N ALA A 151 -27.60 33.78 -3.93
CA ALA A 151 -28.62 34.14 -2.95
C ALA A 151 -28.48 35.58 -2.46
N ARG A 152 -27.33 36.23 -2.70
CA ARG A 152 -27.00 37.59 -2.22
C ARG A 152 -27.13 37.72 -0.69
N VAL A 153 -26.72 36.68 0.01
CA VAL A 153 -26.68 36.62 1.48
C VAL A 153 -25.23 36.63 1.96
N GLU A 154 -25.04 36.92 3.25
CA GLU A 154 -23.74 36.76 3.88
C GLU A 154 -23.28 35.30 3.89
N VAL A 155 -21.96 35.09 3.83
CA VAL A 155 -21.32 33.76 3.83
C VAL A 155 -21.75 32.91 5.05
N GLY A 156 -21.92 33.54 6.22
CA GLY A 156 -22.42 32.85 7.42
C GLY A 156 -23.82 32.27 7.25
N SER A 157 -24.74 33.05 6.67
CA SER A 157 -26.10 32.58 6.35
C SER A 157 -26.07 31.49 5.27
N ALA A 158 -25.24 31.64 4.25
CA ALA A 158 -25.06 30.62 3.21
C ALA A 158 -24.58 29.28 3.78
N LEU A 159 -23.67 29.31 4.77
CA LEU A 159 -23.22 28.11 5.46
C LEU A 159 -24.38 27.38 6.13
N VAL A 160 -25.30 28.10 6.77
CA VAL A 160 -26.49 27.52 7.40
C VAL A 160 -27.39 26.84 6.36
N TYR A 161 -27.62 27.46 5.20
CA TYR A 161 -28.41 26.84 4.13
C TYR A 161 -27.80 25.53 3.62
N VAL A 162 -26.49 25.54 3.34
CA VAL A 162 -25.78 24.34 2.86
C VAL A 162 -25.76 23.24 3.96
N ALA A 163 -25.56 23.62 5.22
CA ALA A 163 -25.57 22.68 6.35
C ALA A 163 -26.95 22.06 6.58
N LEU A 164 -28.03 22.86 6.52
CA LEU A 164 -29.41 22.36 6.61
C LEU A 164 -29.77 21.47 5.43
N GLY A 165 -29.35 21.84 4.21
CA GLY A 165 -29.52 21.00 3.02
C GLY A 165 -28.82 19.64 3.19
N TRP A 166 -27.58 19.63 3.68
CA TRP A 166 -26.86 18.41 4.01
C TRP A 166 -27.58 17.58 5.09
N LEU A 167 -28.09 18.22 6.15
CA LEU A 167 -28.86 17.52 7.20
C LEU A 167 -30.12 16.86 6.63
N VAL A 168 -30.87 17.57 5.79
CA VAL A 168 -32.05 17.02 5.11
C VAL A 168 -31.65 15.88 4.17
N LYS A 169 -30.55 15.99 3.43
CA LYS A 169 -30.00 14.89 2.64
C LYS A 169 -29.75 13.64 3.50
N GLN A 170 -29.13 13.79 4.68
CA GLN A 170 -28.88 12.66 5.57
C GLN A 170 -30.19 11.99 6.05
N LEU A 171 -31.21 12.78 6.39
CA LEU A 171 -32.53 12.26 6.77
C LEU A 171 -33.23 11.55 5.60
N LEU A 172 -33.10 12.08 4.38
CA LEU A 172 -33.63 11.45 3.17
C LEU A 172 -32.90 10.14 2.85
N GLU A 173 -31.57 10.09 3.01
CA GLU A 173 -30.78 8.86 2.84
C GLU A 173 -31.20 7.76 3.81
N GLY A 174 -31.55 8.13 5.05
CA GLY A 174 -32.10 7.20 6.05
C GLY A 174 -33.51 6.69 5.78
N THR A 175 -34.27 7.34 4.89
CA THR A 175 -35.69 7.03 4.61
C THR A 175 -35.89 6.58 3.16
N ILE A 176 -36.20 7.52 2.27
CA ILE A 176 -36.53 7.28 0.85
C ILE A 176 -35.27 6.90 0.04
N GLY A 177 -34.09 7.27 0.53
CA GLY A 177 -32.80 6.96 -0.11
C GLY A 177 -32.34 5.52 0.10
N GLN A 178 -32.81 4.80 1.12
CA GLN A 178 -32.37 3.41 1.35
C GLN A 178 -32.69 2.46 0.18
N PRO A 179 -33.91 2.44 -0.39
CA PRO A 179 -34.19 1.63 -1.58
C PRO A 179 -33.29 1.98 -2.78
N ILE A 180 -33.02 3.26 -3.01
CA ILE A 180 -32.16 3.74 -4.10
C ILE A 180 -30.71 3.32 -3.85
N ALA A 181 -30.23 3.43 -2.63
CA ALA A 181 -28.89 2.99 -2.24
C ALA A 181 -28.74 1.47 -2.35
N ARG A 182 -29.77 0.68 -2.04
CA ARG A 182 -29.78 -0.79 -2.26
C ARG A 182 -29.76 -1.13 -3.74
N LEU A 183 -30.52 -0.42 -4.57
CA LEU A 183 -30.48 -0.57 -6.02
C LEU A 183 -29.09 -0.22 -6.58
N GLY A 184 -28.53 0.92 -6.16
CA GLY A 184 -27.20 1.38 -6.54
C GLY A 184 -26.13 0.37 -6.18
N ARG A 185 -26.18 -0.20 -4.97
CA ARG A 185 -25.29 -1.29 -4.54
C ARG A 185 -25.47 -2.55 -5.37
N SER A 186 -26.70 -3.02 -5.58
CA SER A 186 -26.94 -4.20 -6.41
C SER A 186 -26.45 -4.03 -7.85
N LEU A 187 -26.55 -2.81 -8.41
CA LEU A 187 -25.96 -2.49 -9.71
C LEU A 187 -24.43 -2.47 -9.65
N ALA A 188 -23.84 -1.90 -8.60
CA ALA A 188 -22.40 -1.88 -8.39
C ALA A 188 -21.82 -3.28 -8.26
N ASP A 189 -22.43 -4.15 -7.45
CA ASP A 189 -22.04 -5.55 -7.28
C ASP A 189 -22.17 -6.34 -8.58
N ARG A 190 -23.22 -6.07 -9.39
CA ARG A 190 -23.37 -6.71 -10.71
C ARG A 190 -22.32 -6.26 -11.71
N VAL A 191 -21.99 -4.96 -11.73
CA VAL A 191 -21.00 -4.39 -12.65
C VAL A 191 -19.58 -4.81 -12.26
N ALA A 192 -19.26 -4.80 -10.97
CA ALA A 192 -18.05 -5.36 -10.41
C ALA A 192 -18.01 -6.90 -10.55
N GLY A 193 -19.20 -7.51 -10.52
CA GLY A 193 -19.49 -8.94 -10.53
C GLY A 193 -18.88 -9.70 -9.35
N VAL A 194 -18.78 -9.00 -8.22
CA VAL A 194 -18.34 -9.44 -6.88
C VAL A 194 -19.05 -8.55 -5.87
N ASP A 195 -19.23 -9.03 -4.64
CA ASP A 195 -19.78 -8.23 -3.56
C ASP A 195 -18.72 -7.22 -3.09
N LEU A 196 -18.99 -5.95 -3.35
CA LEU A 196 -18.10 -4.85 -3.01
C LEU A 196 -18.07 -4.60 -1.51
N ILE A 197 -16.89 -4.25 -1.01
CA ILE A 197 -16.68 -3.96 0.41
C ILE A 197 -17.19 -2.55 0.71
N ASP A 198 -18.14 -2.46 1.63
CA ASP A 198 -18.80 -1.21 1.99
C ASP A 198 -18.28 -0.59 3.30
N THR A 199 -17.64 -1.38 4.17
CA THR A 199 -17.21 -0.94 5.51
C THR A 199 -15.72 -1.14 5.76
N ARG A 200 -15.18 -0.34 6.69
CA ARG A 200 -13.77 -0.44 7.09
C ARG A 200 -13.50 -1.73 7.86
N GLU A 201 -14.46 -2.20 8.64
CA GLU A 201 -14.38 -3.43 9.42
C GLU A 201 -14.29 -4.64 8.48
N GLU A 202 -15.17 -4.73 7.49
CA GLU A 202 -15.15 -5.78 6.48
C GLU A 202 -13.86 -5.73 5.62
N LEU A 203 -13.35 -4.52 5.33
CA LEU A 203 -12.07 -4.35 4.65
C LEU A 203 -10.91 -4.93 5.45
N ILE A 204 -10.89 -4.70 6.77
CA ILE A 204 -9.89 -5.27 7.66
C ILE A 204 -10.07 -6.78 7.72
N GLU A 205 -11.29 -7.27 7.92
CA GLU A 205 -11.59 -8.70 8.02
C GLU A 205 -11.16 -9.46 6.77
N ARG A 206 -11.55 -9.03 5.57
CA ARG A 206 -11.14 -9.70 4.32
C ARG A 206 -9.62 -9.68 4.11
N VAL A 207 -8.93 -8.61 4.50
CA VAL A 207 -7.46 -8.59 4.45
C VAL A 207 -6.87 -9.58 5.45
N LEU A 208 -7.45 -9.67 6.65
CA LEU A 208 -7.02 -10.62 7.69
C LEU A 208 -7.36 -12.09 7.36
N GLU A 209 -8.45 -12.35 6.63
CA GLU A 209 -8.93 -13.67 6.20
C GLU A 209 -8.22 -14.17 4.94
N GLY A 210 -7.91 -13.28 3.99
CA GLY A 210 -7.04 -13.57 2.85
C GLY A 210 -5.59 -13.88 3.25
N GLY A 211 -5.29 -13.85 4.56
CA GLY A 211 -4.03 -14.22 5.21
C GLY A 211 -3.83 -15.71 5.48
N ARG A 212 -4.57 -16.63 4.83
CA ARG A 212 -4.08 -18.00 4.72
C ARG A 212 -2.99 -18.01 3.64
N PRO A 213 -1.70 -18.19 3.96
CA PRO A 213 -0.77 -18.66 2.94
C PRO A 213 -1.40 -19.91 2.33
N ALA A 214 -1.25 -20.07 1.00
CA ALA A 214 -1.74 -21.23 0.28
C ALA A 214 -1.63 -22.46 1.20
N GLU A 215 -2.76 -23.08 1.55
CA GLU A 215 -2.69 -24.42 2.12
C GLU A 215 -1.76 -25.19 1.18
N PRO A 216 -0.71 -25.86 1.68
CA PRO A 216 0.07 -26.70 0.81
C PRO A 216 -0.94 -27.62 0.15
N ILE A 217 -1.06 -27.52 -1.18
CA ILE A 217 -1.80 -28.49 -1.96
C ILE A 217 -0.97 -29.78 -1.90
N ILE A 218 -1.01 -30.43 -0.74
CA ILE A 218 -1.09 -31.86 -0.67
C ILE A 218 -2.59 -32.11 -0.59
N THR A 219 -3.25 -32.09 -1.74
CA THR A 219 -4.50 -32.82 -1.92
C THR A 219 -4.16 -34.30 -1.85
N ALA A 220 -3.85 -34.80 -0.65
CA ALA A 220 -4.27 -36.14 -0.32
C ALA A 220 -5.78 -36.02 -0.19
N SER A 221 -6.49 -36.40 -1.24
CA SER A 221 -7.94 -36.58 -1.23
C SER A 221 -8.32 -37.47 -0.05
N GLN A 222 -8.64 -36.89 1.10
CA GLN A 222 -9.32 -37.56 2.18
C GLN A 222 -10.82 -37.34 2.02
N THR A 223 -11.36 -37.87 0.91
CA THR A 223 -12.74 -38.34 0.93
C THR A 223 -12.73 -39.55 1.86
N ARG A 224 -13.26 -39.37 3.08
CA ARG A 224 -13.52 -40.47 4.02
C ARG A 224 -14.45 -41.47 3.33
N PHE A 225 -13.92 -42.61 2.89
CA PHE A 225 -14.69 -43.82 2.65
C PHE A 225 -14.59 -44.69 3.91
N PRO A 226 -15.68 -44.91 4.67
CA PRO A 226 -15.64 -45.71 5.90
C PRO A 226 -15.46 -47.23 5.68
N GLU A 227 -15.14 -47.69 4.47
CA GLU A 227 -15.14 -49.12 4.11
C GLU A 227 -13.74 -49.71 3.87
N ILE A 228 -12.66 -48.94 4.00
CA ILE A 228 -11.27 -49.42 3.77
C ILE A 228 -10.52 -49.68 5.09
N GLN A 229 -11.05 -49.22 6.23
CA GLN A 229 -10.40 -49.38 7.54
C GLN A 229 -10.63 -50.76 8.18
N GLU A 230 -11.62 -51.54 7.70
CA GLU A 230 -11.82 -52.94 8.11
C GLU A 230 -10.89 -53.92 7.39
N PHE A 231 -10.29 -53.54 6.25
CA PHE A 231 -9.44 -54.45 5.48
C PHE A 231 -7.95 -54.44 5.85
N ILE A 232 -7.52 -53.50 6.72
CA ILE A 232 -6.09 -53.32 7.07
C ILE A 232 -5.74 -53.95 8.44
N GLN A 233 -6.74 -54.33 9.25
CA GLN A 233 -6.49 -55.03 10.53
C GLN A 233 -6.35 -56.56 10.43
N ALA A 234 -6.52 -57.15 9.26
CA ALA A 234 -6.39 -58.59 9.07
C ALA A 234 -5.43 -58.92 7.93
N SER A 235 -4.12 -58.90 8.20
CA SER A 235 -3.13 -59.87 7.66
C SER A 235 -1.70 -59.34 7.76
N GLY A 236 -1.14 -59.43 8.97
CA GLY A 236 0.29 -59.66 9.08
C GLY A 236 0.62 -61.08 8.59
N ARG A 237 1.73 -61.19 7.86
CA ARG A 237 2.58 -62.37 7.60
C ARG A 237 2.30 -63.23 6.35
N SER A 238 3.39 -63.33 5.58
CA SER A 238 3.80 -64.38 4.65
C SER A 238 3.27 -64.34 3.20
N ALA A 239 4.24 -64.23 2.27
CA ALA A 239 4.35 -64.97 0.99
C ALA A 239 4.87 -64.06 -0.15
N SER A 240 6.18 -63.87 -0.19
CA SER A 240 6.94 -63.06 -1.16
C SER A 240 7.13 -63.70 -2.56
N GLU A 241 6.36 -64.71 -2.96
CA GLU A 241 6.59 -65.42 -4.24
C GLU A 241 5.47 -65.27 -5.27
N ARG A 242 4.25 -64.84 -4.90
CA ARG A 242 3.15 -64.61 -5.87
C ARG A 242 3.14 -63.23 -6.51
N ALA A 243 3.82 -62.24 -5.92
CA ALA A 243 3.90 -60.89 -6.49
C ALA A 243 4.83 -60.83 -7.72
N ARG A 244 5.81 -61.73 -7.84
CA ARG A 244 6.75 -61.75 -8.98
C ARG A 244 6.16 -62.31 -10.28
N SER A 245 5.10 -63.12 -10.23
CA SER A 245 4.46 -63.69 -11.43
C SER A 245 3.42 -62.77 -12.10
N VAL A 246 3.00 -61.68 -11.42
CA VAL A 246 2.04 -60.73 -11.99
C VAL A 246 2.75 -59.64 -12.79
N THR A 247 3.95 -59.22 -12.36
CA THR A 247 4.74 -58.20 -13.07
C THR A 247 5.29 -58.70 -14.41
N GLN A 248 5.63 -59.99 -14.53
CA GLN A 248 6.13 -60.56 -15.79
C GLN A 248 5.06 -60.69 -16.89
N ASN A 249 3.76 -60.76 -16.54
CA ASN A 249 2.67 -60.89 -17.52
C ASN A 249 2.19 -59.55 -18.11
N LEU A 250 2.76 -58.41 -17.68
CA LEU A 250 2.38 -57.07 -18.15
C LEU A 250 3.41 -56.45 -19.11
N THR A 251 4.59 -57.04 -19.26
CA THR A 251 5.67 -56.54 -20.14
C THR A 251 5.62 -57.08 -21.58
N ASP A 252 4.86 -58.14 -21.88
CA ASP A 252 4.90 -58.84 -23.19
C ASP A 252 3.62 -58.73 -24.03
N ARG A 253 2.90 -57.60 -24.00
CA ARG A 253 1.80 -57.34 -24.97
C ARG A 253 2.03 -56.09 -25.79
N PRO A 254 1.99 -56.17 -27.14
CA PRO A 254 2.10 -54.99 -27.99
C PRO A 254 0.83 -54.14 -27.88
N SER A 255 1.02 -52.83 -27.80
CA SER A 255 0.02 -51.80 -27.63
C SER A 255 -1.03 -51.82 -28.74
N VAL A 256 -2.23 -52.30 -28.43
CA VAL A 256 -3.44 -52.10 -29.24
C VAL A 256 -4.17 -50.87 -28.70
N SER A 257 -4.19 -49.81 -29.49
CA SER A 257 -4.92 -48.58 -29.23
C SER A 257 -6.43 -48.84 -29.23
N THR A 258 -7.01 -48.89 -28.02
CA THR A 258 -8.48 -48.84 -27.88
C THR A 258 -8.89 -47.37 -27.73
N PRO A 259 -9.69 -46.80 -28.65
CA PRO A 259 -10.09 -45.41 -28.55
C PRO A 259 -11.12 -45.25 -27.42
N LEU A 260 -10.83 -44.37 -26.47
CA LEU A 260 -11.76 -43.95 -25.44
C LEU A 260 -12.85 -43.05 -26.06
N ASN A 261 -14.09 -43.55 -26.11
CA ASN A 261 -15.26 -42.77 -26.47
C ASN A 261 -15.67 -41.87 -25.30
N ILE A 262 -15.37 -40.58 -25.40
CA ILE A 262 -15.83 -39.55 -24.47
C ILE A 262 -17.25 -39.13 -24.86
N THR A 263 -18.26 -39.57 -24.10
CA THR A 263 -19.69 -39.32 -24.36
C THR A 263 -20.25 -38.04 -23.70
N GLN A 264 -19.42 -37.20 -23.09
CA GLN A 264 -19.82 -35.86 -22.64
C GLN A 264 -18.74 -34.83 -22.95
N ARG A 265 -18.87 -34.16 -24.11
CA ARG A 265 -18.29 -32.84 -24.32
C ARG A 265 -19.25 -31.82 -23.73
N THR A 266 -18.97 -31.34 -22.53
CA THR A 266 -19.45 -30.01 -22.13
C THR A 266 -18.84 -29.01 -23.10
N ASN A 267 -19.66 -28.49 -24.03
CA ASN A 267 -19.32 -27.33 -24.84
C ASN A 267 -19.13 -26.14 -23.88
N THR A 268 -17.92 -25.95 -23.37
CA THR A 268 -17.48 -24.66 -22.83
C THR A 268 -17.19 -23.74 -24.02
N SER A 269 -18.23 -23.36 -24.74
CA SER A 269 -18.27 -22.13 -25.52
C SER A 269 -18.51 -20.96 -24.57
N ASP A 270 -17.66 -20.83 -23.55
CA ASP A 270 -17.63 -19.64 -22.73
C ASP A 270 -16.66 -18.65 -23.43
N PRO A 271 -17.16 -17.56 -24.03
CA PRO A 271 -16.31 -16.59 -24.71
C PRO A 271 -15.22 -16.00 -23.80
N LEU A 272 -15.38 -16.09 -22.47
CA LEU A 272 -14.41 -15.64 -21.48
C LEU A 272 -13.15 -16.53 -21.42
N VAL A 273 -13.26 -17.84 -21.64
CA VAL A 273 -12.11 -18.77 -21.66
C VAL A 273 -11.30 -18.61 -22.96
N GLN A 274 -11.95 -18.20 -24.05
CA GLN A 274 -11.26 -17.87 -25.30
C GLN A 274 -10.48 -16.54 -25.24
N LEU A 275 -10.94 -15.56 -24.45
CA LEU A 275 -10.25 -14.27 -24.30
C LEU A 275 -8.92 -14.42 -23.54
N ASP A 276 -8.89 -15.20 -22.46
CA ASP A 276 -7.66 -15.45 -21.67
C ASP A 276 -6.61 -16.24 -22.47
N ARG A 277 -7.06 -17.17 -23.31
CA ARG A 277 -6.19 -17.94 -24.21
C ARG A 277 -5.61 -17.08 -25.35
N LYS A 278 -6.28 -15.99 -25.72
CA LYS A 278 -5.86 -15.09 -26.81
C LYS A 278 -4.82 -14.07 -26.36
N THR A 279 -4.80 -13.71 -25.07
CA THR A 279 -3.79 -12.82 -24.47
C THR A 279 -2.44 -13.48 -24.25
N GLN A 280 -2.38 -14.82 -24.18
CA GLN A 280 -1.11 -15.56 -24.12
C GLN A 280 -0.32 -15.57 -25.45
N GLY A 281 -0.93 -15.15 -26.56
CA GLY A 281 -0.29 -15.10 -27.89
C GLY A 281 0.36 -13.76 -28.25
N ILE A 282 0.37 -12.78 -27.35
CA ILE A 282 0.95 -11.46 -27.63
C ILE A 282 2.47 -11.54 -27.42
N PRO A 283 3.31 -11.24 -28.44
CA PRO A 283 4.76 -11.22 -28.27
C PRO A 283 5.16 -10.24 -27.15
N GLN A 284 6.15 -10.62 -26.31
CA GLN A 284 6.70 -9.76 -25.26
C GLN A 284 7.02 -8.31 -25.70
N PRO A 285 7.62 -8.04 -26.88
CA PRO A 285 7.85 -6.65 -27.30
C PRO A 285 6.53 -5.87 -27.52
N VAL A 286 5.48 -6.51 -28.00
CA VAL A 286 4.17 -5.87 -28.21
C VAL A 286 3.52 -5.55 -26.86
N LYS A 287 3.60 -6.48 -25.90
CA LYS A 287 3.13 -6.26 -24.52
C LYS A 287 3.86 -5.07 -23.87
N LEU A 288 5.18 -4.98 -24.06
CA LEU A 288 5.99 -3.86 -23.59
C LEU A 288 5.55 -2.54 -24.22
N VAL A 289 5.44 -2.46 -25.55
CA VAL A 289 5.01 -1.23 -26.25
C VAL A 289 3.62 -0.79 -25.79
N LEU A 290 2.68 -1.71 -25.67
CA LEU A 290 1.33 -1.40 -25.18
C LEU A 290 1.37 -0.86 -23.75
N SER A 291 2.16 -1.48 -22.86
CA SER A 291 2.30 -1.00 -21.48
C SER A 291 2.91 0.40 -21.40
N LEU A 292 3.93 0.69 -22.21
CA LEU A 292 4.55 2.01 -22.28
C LEU A 292 3.60 3.06 -22.84
N LEU A 293 2.78 2.70 -23.83
CA LEU A 293 1.76 3.59 -24.38
C LEU A 293 0.71 3.94 -23.32
N VAL A 294 0.20 2.95 -22.58
CA VAL A 294 -0.74 3.18 -21.48
C VAL A 294 -0.14 4.08 -20.41
N MET A 295 1.12 3.86 -20.03
CA MET A 295 1.84 4.71 -19.08
C MET A 295 2.01 6.14 -19.59
N ALA A 296 2.37 6.33 -20.86
CA ALA A 296 2.53 7.65 -21.46
C ALA A 296 1.20 8.41 -21.49
N ILE A 297 0.10 7.74 -21.86
CA ILE A 297 -1.24 8.33 -21.84
C ILE A 297 -1.63 8.72 -20.41
N ALA A 298 -1.44 7.84 -19.42
CA ALA A 298 -1.75 8.13 -18.03
C ALA A 298 -0.93 9.30 -17.48
N PHE A 299 0.37 9.36 -17.80
CA PHE A 299 1.24 10.48 -17.43
C PHE A 299 0.75 11.80 -18.05
N MET A 300 0.40 11.80 -19.34
CA MET A 300 -0.14 12.97 -20.02
C MET A 300 -1.47 13.43 -19.42
N ILE A 301 -2.35 12.49 -19.05
CA ILE A 301 -3.61 12.80 -18.37
C ILE A 301 -3.32 13.51 -17.04
N ILE A 302 -2.43 12.98 -16.19
CA ILE A 302 -2.08 13.62 -14.91
C ILE A 302 -1.44 15.00 -15.13
N LEU A 303 -0.57 15.14 -16.13
CA LEU A 303 0.04 16.42 -16.49
C LEU A 303 -1.02 17.48 -16.84
N VAL A 304 -2.02 17.10 -17.62
CA VAL A 304 -3.15 17.98 -17.98
C VAL A 304 -4.02 18.28 -16.76
N LEU A 305 -4.34 17.26 -15.96
CA LEU A 305 -5.18 17.42 -14.76
C LEU A 305 -4.53 18.34 -13.73
N LEU A 306 -3.20 18.34 -13.57
CA LEU A 306 -2.51 19.20 -12.61
C LEU A 306 -2.25 20.63 -13.14
N ARG A 307 -2.48 20.89 -14.43
CA ARG A 307 -2.26 22.22 -15.04
C ARG A 307 -3.00 23.37 -14.33
N PRO A 308 -4.25 23.22 -13.84
CA PRO A 308 -4.92 24.32 -13.14
C PRO A 308 -4.26 24.64 -11.80
N ILE A 309 -3.71 23.66 -11.08
CA ILE A 309 -2.92 23.91 -9.86
C ILE A 309 -1.66 24.70 -10.21
N ARG A 310 -0.94 24.30 -11.27
CA ARG A 310 0.24 25.02 -11.75
C ARG A 310 -0.08 26.48 -12.05
N ASN A 311 -1.12 26.71 -12.84
CA ASN A 311 -1.48 28.06 -13.28
C ASN A 311 -2.09 28.89 -12.14
N GLY A 312 -2.81 28.26 -11.20
CA GLY A 312 -3.42 28.95 -10.07
C GLY A 312 -2.41 29.39 -9.02
N LEU A 313 -1.49 28.50 -8.62
CA LEU A 313 -0.47 28.79 -7.62
C LEU A 313 0.72 29.56 -8.19
N PHE A 314 1.05 29.33 -9.47
CA PHE A 314 2.24 29.88 -10.10
C PHE A 314 1.91 30.70 -11.35
N GLY A 315 0.74 31.33 -11.47
CA GLY A 315 0.30 31.98 -12.72
C GLY A 315 1.24 33.03 -13.32
N SER A 316 2.15 33.59 -12.53
CA SER A 316 3.21 34.52 -12.97
C SER A 316 4.47 33.83 -13.51
N TYR A 317 4.60 32.50 -13.42
CA TYR A 317 5.78 31.76 -13.87
C TYR A 317 6.11 31.95 -15.36
N PRO A 318 5.16 32.17 -16.29
CA PRO A 318 5.50 32.45 -17.69
C PRO A 318 6.24 33.77 -17.88
N ASN A 319 6.26 34.65 -16.86
CA ASN A 319 7.05 35.88 -16.88
C ASN A 319 8.53 35.64 -16.51
N LEU A 320 8.89 34.42 -16.07
CA LEU A 320 10.28 34.03 -15.85
C LEU A 320 11.00 34.00 -17.21
N GLN A 321 12.22 34.52 -17.26
CA GLN A 321 12.98 34.58 -18.52
C GLN A 321 13.89 33.36 -18.68
N GLY A 322 13.88 32.77 -19.89
CA GLY A 322 14.87 31.79 -20.36
C GLY A 322 15.09 30.61 -19.41
N LEU A 323 16.26 30.57 -18.76
CA LEU A 323 16.70 29.46 -17.90
C LEU A 323 15.77 29.23 -16.70
N TRP A 324 15.23 30.28 -16.08
CA TRP A 324 14.37 30.14 -14.90
C TRP A 324 13.02 29.51 -15.23
N GLN A 325 12.48 29.81 -16.42
CA GLN A 325 11.27 29.15 -16.91
C GLN A 325 11.53 27.68 -17.19
N LEU A 326 12.67 27.36 -17.84
CA LEU A 326 13.07 25.97 -18.09
C LEU A 326 13.25 25.19 -16.77
N ILE A 327 13.91 25.77 -15.77
CA ILE A 327 14.07 25.16 -14.45
C ILE A 327 12.69 24.89 -13.83
N PHE A 328 11.77 25.85 -13.88
CA PHE A 328 10.42 25.66 -13.36
C PHE A 328 9.66 24.55 -14.09
N ASP A 329 9.70 24.52 -15.43
CA ASP A 329 9.05 23.50 -16.23
C ASP A 329 9.61 22.09 -15.92
N LEU A 330 10.94 21.96 -15.77
CA LEU A 330 11.58 20.71 -15.37
C LEU A 330 11.20 20.27 -13.95
N VAL A 331 11.16 21.21 -13.00
CA VAL A 331 10.69 20.94 -11.63
C VAL A 331 9.24 20.48 -11.64
N TRP A 332 8.38 21.15 -12.42
CA TRP A 332 6.97 20.79 -12.53
C TRP A 332 6.77 19.40 -13.16
N ILE A 333 7.52 19.08 -14.21
CA ILE A 333 7.53 17.73 -14.80
C ILE A 333 7.97 16.70 -13.75
N GLY A 334 8.98 17.03 -12.92
CA GLY A 334 9.40 16.21 -11.79
C GLY A 334 8.28 15.96 -10.76
N VAL A 335 7.50 17.00 -10.41
CA VAL A 335 6.33 16.87 -9.53
C VAL A 335 5.27 15.95 -10.16
N VAL A 336 4.95 16.12 -11.44
CA VAL A 336 4.01 15.26 -12.17
C VAL A 336 4.50 13.80 -12.17
N ALA A 337 5.79 13.59 -12.41
CA ALA A 337 6.41 12.26 -12.38
C ALA A 337 6.34 11.62 -11.00
N LEU A 338 6.52 12.39 -9.92
CA LEU A 338 6.38 11.90 -8.55
C LEU A 338 4.92 11.50 -8.24
N VAL A 339 3.95 12.30 -8.65
CA VAL A 339 2.51 11.98 -8.50
C VAL A 339 2.18 10.70 -9.28
N PHE A 340 2.62 10.62 -10.53
CA PHE A 340 2.44 9.43 -11.37
C PHE A 340 3.05 8.19 -10.71
N ALA A 341 4.31 8.25 -10.30
CA ALA A 341 4.98 7.15 -9.61
C ALA A 341 4.26 6.74 -8.31
N GLY A 342 3.77 7.72 -7.53
CA GLY A 342 3.00 7.48 -6.31
C GLY A 342 1.70 6.72 -6.57
N ILE A 343 0.95 7.07 -7.61
CA ILE A 343 -0.30 6.40 -7.98
C ILE A 343 -0.03 4.97 -8.49
N LEU A 344 1.09 4.76 -9.20
CA LEU A 344 1.46 3.44 -9.73
C LEU A 344 2.04 2.51 -8.65
N ALA A 345 2.70 3.05 -7.62
CA ALA A 345 3.41 2.28 -6.61
C ALA A 345 2.61 1.15 -5.94
N PRO A 346 1.36 1.36 -5.47
CA PRO A 346 0.59 0.29 -4.84
C PRO A 346 0.04 -0.74 -5.84
N LEU A 347 0.08 -0.49 -7.16
CA LEU A 347 -0.57 -1.37 -8.14
C LEU A 347 0.05 -2.77 -8.22
N GLU A 348 1.35 -2.92 -7.96
CA GLU A 348 1.98 -4.25 -7.86
C GLU A 348 1.37 -5.06 -6.72
N SER A 349 1.25 -4.48 -5.54
CA SER A 349 0.71 -5.19 -4.38
C SER A 349 -0.78 -5.44 -4.50
N LEU A 350 -1.51 -4.52 -5.11
CA LEU A 350 -2.93 -4.67 -5.35
C LEU A 350 -3.23 -5.70 -6.45
N GLY A 351 -2.43 -5.73 -7.51
CA GLY A 351 -2.51 -6.76 -8.54
C GLY A 351 -2.20 -8.15 -7.96
N TRP A 352 -1.19 -8.25 -7.09
CA TRP A 352 -0.87 -9.48 -6.37
C TRP A 352 -2.03 -9.95 -5.51
N TRP A 353 -2.63 -9.06 -4.72
CA TRP A 353 -3.81 -9.37 -3.92
C TRP A 353 -5.03 -9.81 -4.75
N ALA A 354 -5.21 -9.17 -5.91
CA ALA A 354 -6.31 -9.46 -6.82
C ALA A 354 -6.11 -10.74 -7.64
N GLY A 355 -4.95 -11.40 -7.53
CA GLY A 355 -4.60 -12.59 -8.30
C GLY A 355 -4.36 -12.29 -9.78
N TRP A 356 -3.83 -11.11 -10.10
CA TRP A 356 -3.53 -10.70 -11.48
C TRP A 356 -2.15 -11.17 -11.98
N TYR A 357 -1.33 -11.74 -11.09
CA TYR A 357 -0.02 -12.32 -11.40
C TYR A 357 -0.07 -13.83 -11.19
N ASP A 358 0.80 -14.57 -11.89
CA ASP A 358 0.94 -16.02 -11.71
C ASP A 358 1.42 -16.35 -10.27
N ASP A 359 0.95 -17.46 -9.71
CA ASP A 359 1.06 -17.80 -8.29
C ASP A 359 2.48 -18.17 -7.80
N GLU A 360 3.48 -18.24 -8.70
CA GLU A 360 4.84 -18.60 -8.33
C GLU A 360 5.66 -17.36 -7.92
N ILE A 361 5.79 -17.15 -6.61
CA ILE A 361 6.77 -16.21 -6.05
C ILE A 361 8.16 -16.82 -6.29
N ASP A 362 8.91 -16.26 -7.24
CA ASP A 362 10.26 -16.72 -7.55
C ASP A 362 11.21 -16.38 -6.38
N THR A 363 11.68 -17.43 -5.71
CA THR A 363 12.67 -17.36 -4.64
C THR A 363 13.99 -18.02 -5.04
N SER A 364 14.26 -18.14 -6.35
CA SER A 364 15.47 -18.75 -6.88
C SER A 364 16.73 -18.07 -6.32
N PRO A 365 17.76 -18.84 -5.93
CA PRO A 365 18.96 -18.28 -5.31
C PRO A 365 19.79 -17.52 -6.34
N THR A 366 20.19 -16.29 -6.01
CA THR A 366 21.36 -15.65 -6.62
C THR A 366 22.49 -15.55 -5.59
N SER A 367 22.85 -16.70 -5.00
CA SER A 367 24.12 -16.89 -4.32
C SER A 367 24.44 -18.39 -4.38
N ALA A 368 25.66 -18.70 -4.82
CA ALA A 368 26.12 -20.03 -5.18
C ALA A 368 25.93 -21.07 -4.07
N GLY A 369 25.50 -22.27 -4.48
CA GLY A 369 25.71 -23.57 -3.82
C GLY A 369 25.75 -23.60 -2.30
N ILE A 370 24.58 -23.65 -1.66
CA ILE A 370 24.48 -24.27 -0.33
C ILE A 370 23.98 -25.69 -0.56
N GLU A 371 24.92 -26.64 -0.60
CA GLU A 371 24.60 -28.06 -0.46
C GLU A 371 23.88 -28.25 0.88
N ARG A 372 22.77 -29.00 0.86
CA ARG A 372 22.04 -29.39 2.06
C ARG A 372 22.94 -30.27 2.94
N SER A 373 23.63 -29.65 3.89
CA SER A 373 24.23 -30.35 5.03
C SER A 373 23.12 -31.07 5.80
N THR A 374 23.21 -32.39 5.90
CA THR A 374 22.28 -33.26 6.65
C THR A 374 22.50 -33.22 8.17
N HIS A 375 23.26 -32.23 8.66
CA HIS A 375 23.37 -31.89 10.08
C HIS A 375 23.00 -30.42 10.25
N HIS A 376 21.72 -30.16 10.56
CA HIS A 376 21.33 -28.87 11.10
C HIS A 376 21.70 -28.85 12.59
N PRO A 377 22.68 -28.03 13.03
CA PRO A 377 22.75 -27.67 14.45
C PRO A 377 21.38 -27.13 14.88
N SER A 378 21.01 -27.34 16.15
CA SER A 378 19.75 -26.79 16.68
C SER A 378 19.79 -25.27 16.58
N VAL A 379 18.95 -24.70 15.72
CA VAL A 379 18.82 -23.25 15.57
C VAL A 379 17.97 -22.71 16.72
N ASP A 380 18.57 -21.87 17.55
CA ASP A 380 17.94 -21.25 18.72
C ASP A 380 17.23 -19.93 18.36
N ARG A 381 17.60 -19.29 17.25
CA ARG A 381 17.00 -18.05 16.77
C ARG A 381 17.28 -17.83 15.27
N TYR A 382 16.31 -17.26 14.56
CA TYR A 382 16.51 -16.74 13.22
C TYR A 382 16.64 -15.22 13.24
N VAL A 383 17.63 -14.66 12.55
CA VAL A 383 17.78 -13.22 12.33
C VAL A 383 17.56 -12.94 10.85
N VAL A 384 16.55 -12.16 10.51
CA VAL A 384 16.26 -11.78 9.12
C VAL A 384 16.75 -10.36 8.90
N TYR A 385 17.66 -10.16 7.95
CA TYR A 385 18.12 -8.83 7.57
C TYR A 385 17.19 -8.21 6.51
N LEU A 386 16.74 -6.98 6.76
CA LEU A 386 15.89 -6.19 5.88
C LEU A 386 16.59 -4.88 5.52
N ASP A 387 16.92 -4.74 4.23
CA ASP A 387 17.73 -3.64 3.73
C ASP A 387 16.97 -2.29 3.62
N GLY A 388 17.74 -1.22 3.52
CA GLY A 388 17.26 0.14 3.35
C GLY A 388 16.73 0.45 1.94
N VAL A 389 16.32 1.70 1.73
CA VAL A 389 15.71 2.16 0.47
C VAL A 389 16.68 2.13 -0.73
N GLY A 390 17.95 1.80 -0.51
CA GLY A 390 18.92 1.55 -1.57
C GLY A 390 18.71 0.23 -2.32
N GLN A 391 17.89 -0.71 -1.84
CA GLN A 391 17.76 -2.03 -2.46
C GLN A 391 17.13 -1.97 -3.88
N SER A 392 17.84 -2.41 -4.91
CA SER A 392 17.32 -2.54 -6.29
C SER A 392 17.29 -3.97 -6.83
N GLY A 393 18.11 -4.84 -6.26
CA GLY A 393 18.30 -6.23 -6.64
C GLY A 393 18.58 -7.12 -5.42
N ALA A 394 18.89 -8.39 -5.65
CA ALA A 394 19.32 -9.32 -4.61
C ALA A 394 20.73 -8.97 -4.07
N GLU A 395 21.53 -8.26 -4.86
CA GLU A 395 22.84 -7.77 -4.47
C GLU A 395 22.74 -6.57 -3.51
N TYR A 396 23.62 -6.56 -2.51
CA TYR A 396 23.72 -5.51 -1.51
C TYR A 396 24.72 -4.43 -1.93
N THR A 397 24.56 -3.20 -1.42
CA THR A 397 25.59 -2.18 -1.61
C THR A 397 26.87 -2.53 -0.83
N PRO A 398 28.05 -2.01 -1.21
CA PRO A 398 29.33 -2.42 -0.60
C PRO A 398 29.38 -2.27 0.93
N ASP A 399 28.79 -1.21 1.47
CA ASP A 399 28.68 -0.97 2.91
C ASP A 399 27.83 -2.02 3.64
N ILE A 400 26.73 -2.47 3.01
CA ILE A 400 25.88 -3.54 3.55
C ILE A 400 26.60 -4.89 3.46
N GLU A 401 27.34 -5.15 2.37
CA GLU A 401 28.16 -6.36 2.27
C GLU A 401 29.23 -6.42 3.35
N ASP A 402 29.95 -5.31 3.57
CA ASP A 402 30.96 -5.22 4.63
C ASP A 402 30.34 -5.45 6.01
N PHE A 403 29.15 -4.90 6.25
CA PHE A 403 28.37 -5.14 7.46
C PHE A 403 28.00 -6.62 7.64
N LEU A 404 27.43 -7.26 6.61
CA LEU A 404 27.00 -8.66 6.68
C LEU A 404 28.19 -9.62 6.83
N LYS A 405 29.29 -9.36 6.11
CA LYS A 405 30.56 -10.11 6.24
C LYS A 405 31.16 -10.01 7.64
N ALA A 406 30.94 -8.90 8.35
CA ALA A 406 31.38 -8.74 9.73
C ALA A 406 30.37 -9.31 10.75
N LEU A 407 29.07 -9.21 10.48
CA LEU A 407 28.01 -9.68 11.37
C LEU A 407 27.92 -11.21 11.41
N GLU A 408 27.83 -11.87 10.25
CA GLU A 408 27.61 -13.32 10.12
C GLU A 408 28.58 -14.17 10.97
N PRO A 409 29.91 -13.98 10.91
CA PRO A 409 30.84 -14.74 11.76
C PRO A 409 30.80 -14.35 13.24
N SER A 410 30.21 -13.19 13.57
CA SER A 410 30.10 -12.69 14.94
C SER A 410 28.85 -13.20 15.66
N LEU A 411 27.90 -13.80 14.93
CA LEU A 411 26.67 -14.32 15.49
C LEU A 411 26.93 -15.55 16.40
N PRO A 412 26.13 -15.74 17.47
CA PRO A 412 26.22 -16.95 18.28
C PRO A 412 25.95 -18.22 17.45
N SER A 413 26.53 -19.35 17.83
CA SER A 413 26.49 -20.61 17.07
C SER A 413 25.09 -21.20 16.82
N GLY A 414 24.08 -20.77 17.58
CA GLY A 414 22.67 -21.18 17.41
C GLY A 414 21.82 -20.16 16.64
N VAL A 415 22.42 -19.10 16.07
CA VAL A 415 21.69 -18.05 15.35
C VAL A 415 21.88 -18.19 13.85
N GLU A 416 20.78 -18.40 13.14
CA GLU A 416 20.76 -18.49 11.67
C GLU A 416 20.44 -17.12 11.05
N LEU A 417 21.31 -16.64 10.14
CA LEU A 417 21.10 -15.38 9.43
C LEU A 417 20.39 -15.61 8.09
N VAL A 418 19.26 -14.93 7.90
CA VAL A 418 18.48 -14.91 6.67
C VAL A 418 18.72 -13.60 5.94
N GLN A 419 19.26 -13.70 4.73
CA GLN A 419 19.61 -12.57 3.86
C GLN A 419 19.19 -12.83 2.40
N GLY A 420 19.21 -11.79 1.57
CA GLY A 420 18.91 -11.82 0.14
C GLY A 420 17.41 -11.71 -0.17
N LEU A 421 16.61 -11.16 0.74
CA LEU A 421 15.17 -11.01 0.55
C LEU A 421 14.84 -9.62 -0.01
N MET A 422 13.93 -9.54 -0.97
CA MET A 422 13.53 -8.27 -1.60
C MET A 422 12.39 -7.60 -0.84
N MET A 423 12.69 -6.58 -0.03
CA MET A 423 11.71 -5.95 0.86
C MET A 423 10.87 -4.86 0.19
N TYR A 424 11.24 -4.47 -1.03
CA TYR A 424 10.54 -3.44 -1.80
C TYR A 424 9.77 -4.03 -3.00
N SER A 425 9.55 -5.35 -3.04
CA SER A 425 8.67 -6.02 -4.00
C SER A 425 7.93 -7.18 -3.35
N VAL A 426 6.60 -7.18 -3.45
CA VAL A 426 5.79 -8.30 -2.91
C VAL A 426 5.92 -9.58 -3.74
N LEU A 427 6.43 -9.46 -4.97
CA LEU A 427 6.69 -10.59 -5.85
C LEU A 427 8.10 -11.18 -5.64
N ASN A 428 8.88 -10.63 -4.70
CA ASN A 428 10.28 -10.94 -4.51
C ASN A 428 11.14 -10.78 -5.80
N LYS A 429 10.74 -9.89 -6.71
CA LYS A 429 11.41 -9.68 -8.02
C LYS A 429 12.24 -8.41 -8.07
N PRO A 430 13.45 -8.44 -8.64
CA PRO A 430 14.28 -7.25 -8.81
C PRO A 430 13.68 -6.28 -9.84
N LEU A 431 14.16 -5.02 -9.85
CA LEU A 431 13.64 -3.97 -10.73
C LEU A 431 14.11 -4.09 -12.20
N ASN A 432 15.21 -4.81 -12.42
CA ASN A 432 15.95 -4.88 -13.67
C ASN A 432 15.49 -5.99 -14.63
N GLU A 433 14.51 -6.81 -14.22
CA GLU A 433 14.00 -7.99 -14.92
C GLU A 433 12.46 -7.98 -15.01
N ASP A 434 11.92 -8.50 -16.11
CA ASP A 434 10.49 -8.77 -16.35
C ASP A 434 9.48 -7.65 -16.00
N ARG A 435 9.92 -6.39 -16.10
CA ARG A 435 9.11 -5.20 -15.79
C ARG A 435 9.12 -4.18 -16.94
N PRO A 436 8.02 -3.42 -17.14
CA PRO A 436 8.08 -2.19 -17.93
C PRO A 436 9.18 -1.28 -17.36
N LEU A 437 10.01 -0.69 -18.24
CA LEU A 437 11.17 0.14 -17.88
C LEU A 437 12.36 -0.61 -17.21
N ALA A 438 12.42 -1.94 -17.25
CA ALA A 438 13.60 -2.70 -16.79
C ALA A 438 14.94 -2.17 -17.36
N PHE A 439 14.94 -1.69 -18.61
CA PHE A 439 16.12 -1.06 -19.23
C PHE A 439 16.59 0.21 -18.50
N LEU A 440 15.65 1.02 -17.98
CA LEU A 440 15.95 2.24 -17.23
C LEU A 440 16.55 1.90 -15.87
N TRP A 441 16.01 0.87 -15.20
CA TRP A 441 16.52 0.38 -13.93
C TRP A 441 17.93 -0.21 -14.06
N ARG A 442 18.22 -0.97 -15.12
CA ARG A 442 19.59 -1.44 -15.42
C ARG A 442 20.57 -0.29 -15.60
N LEU A 443 20.14 0.79 -16.27
CA LEU A 443 20.96 1.99 -16.43
C LEU A 443 21.18 2.71 -15.09
N ALA A 444 20.12 2.85 -14.28
CA ALA A 444 20.18 3.44 -12.95
C ALA A 444 21.13 2.66 -12.02
N ASP A 445 21.04 1.32 -12.02
CA ASP A 445 21.92 0.44 -11.26
C ASP A 445 23.38 0.61 -11.69
N LYS A 446 23.67 0.53 -13.00
CA LYS A 446 25.03 0.71 -13.52
C LYS A 446 25.64 2.05 -13.11
N MET A 447 24.85 3.12 -13.18
CA MET A 447 25.28 4.46 -12.79
C MET A 447 25.51 4.58 -11.28
N ARG A 448 24.67 3.95 -10.45
CA ARG A 448 24.80 3.92 -9.00
C ARG A 448 26.09 3.24 -8.54
N TRP A 449 26.44 2.11 -9.14
CA TRP A 449 27.70 1.40 -8.84
C TRP A 449 28.93 2.23 -9.20
N THR A 450 28.83 3.13 -10.18
CA THR A 450 29.92 4.02 -10.59
C THR A 450 29.97 5.29 -9.74
N ASN A 451 28.80 5.85 -9.37
CA ASN A 451 28.66 7.01 -8.52
C ASN A 451 27.32 6.96 -7.74
N PRO A 452 27.34 6.70 -6.42
CA PRO A 452 26.14 6.66 -5.59
C PRO A 452 25.34 7.97 -5.57
N ALA A 453 25.98 9.11 -5.87
CA ALA A 453 25.34 10.43 -5.97
C ALA A 453 24.78 10.75 -7.38
N ALA A 454 24.89 9.82 -8.34
CA ALA A 454 24.33 10.02 -9.67
C ALA A 454 22.81 10.18 -9.61
N LEU A 455 22.27 11.16 -10.33
CA LEU A 455 20.83 11.48 -10.37
C LEU A 455 19.95 10.25 -10.70
N LEU A 456 20.44 9.33 -11.53
CA LEU A 456 19.73 8.10 -11.87
C LEU A 456 19.74 7.06 -10.73
N GLY A 457 20.80 7.01 -9.89
CA GLY A 457 20.83 6.16 -8.71
C GLY A 457 19.83 6.60 -7.63
N LEU A 458 19.57 7.91 -7.53
CA LEU A 458 18.54 8.46 -6.64
C LEU A 458 17.12 8.04 -7.02
N LEU A 459 16.86 7.63 -8.27
CA LEU A 459 15.53 7.18 -8.69
C LEU A 459 15.09 5.90 -8.00
N VAL A 460 16.03 4.98 -7.71
CA VAL A 460 15.75 3.75 -6.94
C VAL A 460 15.33 4.14 -5.52
N ASN A 461 16.13 4.99 -4.86
CA ASN A 461 15.83 5.46 -3.51
C ASN A 461 14.48 6.16 -3.45
N LEU A 462 14.18 7.03 -4.41
CA LEU A 462 12.90 7.73 -4.50
C LEU A 462 11.74 6.75 -4.64
N ARG A 463 11.86 5.76 -5.54
CA ARG A 463 10.85 4.71 -5.71
C ARG A 463 10.64 3.94 -4.42
N ASN A 464 11.71 3.54 -3.75
CA ASN A 464 11.62 2.76 -2.50
C ASN A 464 11.08 3.60 -1.33
N VAL A 465 11.33 4.90 -1.29
CA VAL A 465 10.67 5.82 -0.34
C VAL A 465 9.16 5.86 -0.56
N ILE A 466 8.69 5.86 -1.82
CA ILE A 466 7.25 5.76 -2.12
C ILE A 466 6.71 4.40 -1.62
N ILE A 467 7.47 3.32 -1.76
CA ILE A 467 7.08 2.01 -1.22
C ILE A 467 7.03 1.98 0.31
N VAL A 468 7.94 2.66 1.00
CA VAL A 468 7.81 2.90 2.44
C VAL A 468 6.50 3.62 2.75
N ALA A 469 6.13 4.65 1.96
CA ALA A 469 4.84 5.32 2.11
C ALA A 469 3.65 4.38 1.85
N VAL A 470 3.76 3.43 0.91
CA VAL A 470 2.75 2.37 0.67
C VAL A 470 2.61 1.48 1.90
N SER A 471 3.72 0.97 2.44
CA SER A 471 3.76 0.13 3.64
C SER A 471 3.15 0.83 4.87
N SER A 472 3.40 2.14 5.01
CA SER A 472 2.89 2.97 6.10
C SER A 472 1.44 3.45 5.95
N ASP A 473 0.84 3.35 4.75
CA ASP A 473 -0.53 3.78 4.48
C ASP A 473 -1.55 2.79 5.09
N LYS A 474 -2.57 3.27 5.77
CA LYS A 474 -3.61 2.43 6.39
C LYS A 474 -4.46 1.64 5.38
N ARG A 475 -4.48 2.08 4.12
CA ARG A 475 -5.25 1.49 3.03
C ARG A 475 -4.42 0.44 2.31
N TYR A 476 -3.24 0.82 1.82
CA TYR A 476 -2.37 -0.05 1.01
C TYR A 476 -1.46 -0.94 1.86
N GLY A 477 -1.00 -0.44 3.00
CA GLY A 477 -0.05 -1.11 3.89
C GLY A 477 -0.47 -2.52 4.27
N PRO A 478 -1.70 -2.79 4.73
CA PRO A 478 -2.11 -4.14 5.12
C PRO A 478 -1.86 -5.22 4.05
N ILE A 479 -2.12 -4.90 2.78
CA ILE A 479 -1.90 -5.80 1.64
C ILE A 479 -0.40 -5.92 1.35
N TYR A 480 0.28 -4.78 1.27
CA TYR A 480 1.72 -4.72 1.00
C TYR A 480 2.52 -5.52 2.04
N ASN A 481 2.26 -5.24 3.31
CA ASN A 481 2.97 -5.79 4.46
C ASN A 481 2.72 -7.28 4.63
N GLN A 482 1.53 -7.77 4.26
CA GLN A 482 1.27 -9.21 4.16
C GLN A 482 2.11 -9.86 3.06
N GLY A 483 2.22 -9.23 1.88
CA GLY A 483 3.10 -9.70 0.81
C GLY A 483 4.56 -9.79 1.26
N ILE A 484 5.07 -8.77 1.96
CA ILE A 484 6.42 -8.81 2.53
C ILE A 484 6.57 -9.88 3.61
N ALA A 485 5.55 -10.08 4.46
CA ALA A 485 5.56 -11.17 5.43
C ALA A 485 5.62 -12.55 4.76
N GLN A 486 4.98 -12.72 3.60
CA GLN A 486 5.09 -13.94 2.79
C GLN A 486 6.52 -14.15 2.28
N VAL A 487 7.17 -13.10 1.75
CA VAL A 487 8.58 -13.17 1.32
C VAL A 487 9.49 -13.59 2.47
N ILE A 488 9.29 -13.02 3.67
CA ILE A 488 10.06 -13.39 4.86
C ILE A 488 9.77 -14.84 5.28
N PHE A 489 8.50 -15.23 5.29
CA PHE A 489 8.06 -16.58 5.63
C PHE A 489 8.71 -17.62 4.71
N ASP A 490 8.64 -17.43 3.39
CA ASP A 490 9.23 -18.35 2.43
C ASP A 490 10.75 -18.43 2.57
N GLY A 491 11.40 -17.27 2.82
CA GLY A 491 12.83 -17.18 3.12
C GLY A 491 13.25 -17.96 4.37
N LEU A 492 12.39 -18.00 5.39
CA LEU A 492 12.57 -18.77 6.64
C LEU A 492 12.33 -20.26 6.42
N ILE A 493 11.22 -20.66 5.78
CA ILE A 493 10.89 -22.07 5.50
C ILE A 493 11.99 -22.73 4.68
N LYS A 494 12.51 -22.02 3.66
CA LYS A 494 13.61 -22.52 2.83
C LYS A 494 14.90 -22.81 3.62
N ARG A 495 15.08 -22.13 4.76
CA ARG A 495 16.21 -22.31 5.71
C ARG A 495 15.83 -23.18 6.92
N GLY A 496 14.77 -23.97 6.78
CA GLY A 496 14.40 -24.99 7.77
C GLY A 496 13.60 -24.48 8.96
N TYR A 497 13.13 -23.22 8.97
CA TYR A 497 12.26 -22.75 10.03
C TYR A 497 10.96 -23.59 10.05
N GLN A 498 10.60 -24.10 11.22
CA GLN A 498 9.35 -24.83 11.39
C GLN A 498 8.29 -23.92 12.03
N PRO A 499 7.14 -23.68 11.36
CA PRO A 499 6.04 -22.95 11.97
C PRO A 499 5.60 -23.59 13.29
N ARG A 500 5.32 -22.76 14.28
CA ARG A 500 4.92 -23.12 15.65
C ARG A 500 5.98 -23.91 16.43
N SER A 501 7.23 -23.91 15.98
CA SER A 501 8.37 -24.42 16.76
C SER A 501 8.63 -23.63 18.04
N GLY A 502 8.18 -22.37 18.09
CA GLY A 502 8.47 -21.44 19.19
C GLY A 502 9.85 -20.80 19.11
N VAL A 503 10.66 -21.14 18.10
CA VAL A 503 11.97 -20.53 17.87
C VAL A 503 11.76 -19.03 17.54
N PRO A 504 12.39 -18.11 18.28
CA PRO A 504 12.22 -16.69 18.07
C PRO A 504 12.79 -16.22 16.72
N ILE A 505 12.13 -15.21 16.15
CA ILE A 505 12.57 -14.52 14.93
C ILE A 505 12.91 -13.07 15.29
N THR A 506 14.10 -12.61 14.94
CA THR A 506 14.48 -11.20 15.01
C THR A 506 14.51 -10.60 13.62
N LEU A 507 13.73 -9.54 13.38
CA LEU A 507 13.81 -8.76 12.14
C LEU A 507 14.80 -7.60 12.36
N LEU A 508 15.92 -7.61 11.64
CA LEU A 508 16.95 -6.58 11.67
C LEU A 508 16.76 -5.64 10.48
N GLY A 509 16.14 -4.48 10.72
CA GLY A 509 15.78 -3.51 9.68
C GLY A 509 16.66 -2.27 9.67
N TYR A 510 17.31 -2.00 8.54
CA TYR A 510 18.07 -0.75 8.32
C TYR A 510 17.21 0.29 7.59
N SER A 511 17.18 1.53 8.07
CA SER A 511 16.48 2.64 7.39
C SER A 511 14.99 2.32 7.08
N GLY A 512 14.57 2.35 5.81
CA GLY A 512 13.25 1.91 5.36
C GLY A 512 12.92 0.45 5.70
N GLY A 513 13.92 -0.43 5.82
CA GLY A 513 13.76 -1.80 6.29
C GLY A 513 13.23 -1.88 7.74
N GLY A 514 13.42 -0.82 8.54
CA GLY A 514 12.79 -0.67 9.85
C GLY A 514 11.27 -0.63 9.76
N GLU A 515 10.71 0.09 8.78
CA GLU A 515 9.26 0.08 8.51
C GLU A 515 8.81 -1.30 8.10
N MET A 516 9.47 -1.90 7.09
CA MET A 516 9.13 -3.22 6.57
C MET A 516 9.13 -4.28 7.68
N SER A 517 10.08 -4.20 8.62
CA SER A 517 10.18 -5.10 9.76
C SER A 517 8.95 -5.00 10.67
N VAL A 518 8.64 -3.80 11.17
CA VAL A 518 7.54 -3.63 12.13
C VAL A 518 6.17 -3.81 11.48
N ALA A 519 6.08 -3.55 10.17
CA ALA A 519 4.85 -3.64 9.41
C ALA A 519 4.50 -5.09 9.02
N ALA A 520 5.49 -5.91 8.67
CA ALA A 520 5.31 -7.33 8.34
C ALA A 520 5.12 -8.21 9.59
N ALA A 521 5.69 -7.82 10.73
CA ALA A 521 5.72 -8.65 11.94
C ALA A 521 4.36 -9.19 12.42
N PRO A 522 3.24 -8.44 12.42
CA PRO A 522 1.94 -8.99 12.85
C PRO A 522 1.45 -10.14 11.97
N TYR A 523 1.72 -10.08 10.66
CA TYR A 523 1.36 -11.12 9.69
C TYR A 523 2.29 -12.32 9.83
N LEU A 524 3.59 -12.06 9.95
CA LEU A 524 4.58 -13.12 10.15
C LEU A 524 4.35 -13.87 11.46
N LYS A 525 4.01 -13.18 12.56
CA LYS A 525 3.70 -13.81 13.84
C LYS A 525 2.47 -14.72 13.75
N ARG A 526 1.47 -14.32 12.96
CA ARG A 526 0.27 -15.13 12.71
C ARG A 526 0.60 -16.42 11.93
N SER A 527 1.41 -16.33 10.89
CA SER A 527 1.75 -17.49 10.05
C SER A 527 2.76 -18.44 10.71
N THR A 528 3.70 -17.90 11.49
CA THR A 528 4.77 -18.67 12.13
C THR A 528 4.48 -19.09 13.56
N GLY A 529 3.60 -18.38 14.29
CA GLY A 529 3.42 -18.56 15.73
C GLY A 529 4.65 -18.15 16.57
N ALA A 530 5.64 -17.48 15.99
CA ALA A 530 6.90 -17.17 16.65
C ALA A 530 6.81 -15.97 17.62
N PRO A 531 7.62 -15.94 18.69
CA PRO A 531 8.03 -14.69 19.32
C PRO A 531 8.83 -13.86 18.30
N ILE A 532 8.46 -12.59 18.11
CA ILE A 532 9.12 -11.70 17.15
C ILE A 532 9.68 -10.46 17.85
N ASP A 533 10.99 -10.30 17.75
CA ASP A 533 11.72 -9.08 18.09
C ASP A 533 12.02 -8.28 16.82
N VAL A 534 12.13 -6.96 16.94
CA VAL A 534 12.65 -6.10 15.88
C VAL A 534 13.85 -5.32 16.40
N ILE A 535 14.95 -5.36 15.65
CA ILE A 535 16.08 -4.45 15.85
C ILE A 535 16.11 -3.50 14.66
N SER A 536 15.93 -2.22 14.94
CA SER A 536 15.90 -1.17 13.94
C SER A 536 17.15 -0.32 14.03
N LEU A 537 17.86 -0.17 12.92
CA LEU A 537 19.04 0.67 12.78
C LEU A 537 18.70 1.94 11.98
N GLY A 538 18.58 3.08 12.67
CA GLY A 538 18.18 4.35 12.05
C GLY A 538 16.82 4.28 11.32
N GLY A 539 15.93 3.39 11.75
CA GLY A 539 14.73 3.07 10.97
C GLY A 539 13.70 4.18 10.92
N VAL A 540 13.11 4.39 9.75
CA VAL A 540 12.03 5.37 9.53
C VAL A 540 10.71 4.63 9.47
N MET A 541 9.99 4.60 10.59
CA MET A 541 8.79 3.78 10.75
C MET A 541 7.55 4.56 11.20
N SER A 542 6.39 4.14 10.70
CA SER A 542 5.09 4.75 10.93
C SER A 542 4.49 4.32 12.27
N ALA A 543 3.80 5.27 12.92
CA ALA A 543 3.00 4.98 14.12
C ALA A 543 1.72 4.18 13.83
N ASN A 544 1.41 3.90 12.55
CA ASN A 544 0.28 3.09 12.15
C ASN A 544 0.52 1.58 12.37
N ASN A 545 1.78 1.15 12.52
CA ASN A 545 2.14 -0.25 12.75
C ASN A 545 1.79 -0.70 14.17
N ASN A 546 1.37 -1.94 14.32
CA ASN A 546 0.96 -2.47 15.62
C ASN A 546 2.17 -3.00 16.42
N PHE A 547 2.92 -2.08 17.01
CA PHE A 547 4.08 -2.38 17.88
C PHE A 547 3.74 -3.27 19.08
N LEU A 548 2.46 -3.37 19.46
CA LEU A 548 2.02 -4.14 20.62
C LEU A 548 2.03 -5.64 20.38
N VAL A 549 2.14 -6.08 19.12
CA VAL A 549 2.24 -7.51 18.76
C VAL A 549 3.67 -8.03 18.91
N LEU A 550 4.66 -7.14 18.88
CA LEU A 550 6.07 -7.48 19.06
C LEU A 550 6.34 -7.91 20.50
N GLU A 551 7.32 -8.78 20.66
CA GLU A 551 7.95 -9.01 21.96
C GLU A 551 8.69 -7.74 22.37
N HIS A 552 9.55 -7.25 21.48
CA HIS A 552 10.26 -5.99 21.68
C HIS A 552 10.67 -5.32 20.37
N LEU A 553 10.74 -3.98 20.38
CA LEU A 553 11.41 -3.17 19.37
C LEU A 553 12.61 -2.46 20.02
N TYR A 554 13.82 -2.81 19.56
CA TYR A 554 15.05 -2.09 19.87
C TYR A 554 15.34 -1.12 18.73
N HIS A 555 15.23 0.17 18.98
CA HIS A 555 15.43 1.21 17.99
C HIS A 555 16.73 1.96 18.26
N ILE A 556 17.75 1.65 17.46
CA ILE A 556 19.09 2.24 17.54
C ILE A 556 19.11 3.54 16.74
N VAL A 557 19.49 4.64 17.39
CA VAL A 557 19.44 6.01 16.83
C VAL A 557 20.76 6.73 17.05
N GLY A 558 21.34 7.26 15.97
CA GLY A 558 22.51 8.12 15.99
C GLY A 558 22.16 9.61 16.10
N ASP A 559 22.97 10.37 16.84
CA ASP A 559 22.77 11.80 17.07
C ASP A 559 23.01 12.65 15.82
N LYS A 560 23.65 12.11 14.79
CA LYS A 560 23.84 12.78 13.49
C LYS A 560 22.98 12.17 12.39
N ASP A 561 22.10 11.21 12.72
CA ASP A 561 21.18 10.60 11.77
C ASP A 561 20.05 11.58 11.42
N THR A 562 20.13 12.20 10.24
CA THR A 562 19.11 13.11 9.74
C THR A 562 17.91 12.39 9.14
N VAL A 563 18.05 11.12 8.76
CA VAL A 563 17.00 10.33 8.13
C VAL A 563 16.04 9.79 9.18
N GLU A 564 16.52 9.20 10.27
CA GLU A 564 15.67 8.75 11.40
C GLU A 564 14.83 9.91 11.94
N ARG A 565 15.43 11.10 12.03
CA ARG A 565 14.77 12.34 12.50
C ARG A 565 13.58 12.76 11.65
N LEU A 566 13.51 12.34 10.38
CA LEU A 566 12.34 12.58 9.54
C LEU A 566 11.14 11.75 10.00
N GLY A 567 11.35 10.60 10.64
CA GLY A 567 10.29 9.70 11.07
C GLY A 567 9.22 10.40 11.93
N PRO A 568 9.56 11.06 13.04
CA PRO A 568 8.58 11.83 13.81
C PRO A 568 7.94 12.97 13.03
N ILE A 569 8.64 13.60 12.07
CA ILE A 569 8.08 14.72 11.27
C ILE A 569 7.03 14.21 10.29
N VAL A 570 7.37 13.16 9.54
CA VAL A 570 6.52 12.58 8.51
C VAL A 570 5.37 11.80 9.12
N PHE A 571 5.55 11.21 10.30
CA PHE A 571 4.53 10.42 11.01
C PHE A 571 4.05 11.11 12.30
N PRO A 572 3.05 12.02 12.21
CA PRO A 572 2.51 12.73 13.37
C PRO A 572 2.07 11.81 14.51
N GLY A 573 1.65 10.57 14.23
CA GLY A 573 1.30 9.59 15.26
C GLY A 573 2.45 9.23 16.21
N ARG A 574 3.70 9.56 15.90
CA ARG A 574 4.85 9.43 16.82
C ARG A 574 4.92 10.58 17.84
N TRP A 575 4.15 11.66 17.66
CA TRP A 575 4.13 12.81 18.56
C TRP A 575 3.44 12.47 19.88
N LYS A 576 3.91 13.06 20.97
CA LYS A 576 3.39 12.83 22.34
C LYS A 576 1.91 13.19 22.49
N ILE A 577 1.38 14.09 21.65
CA ILE A 577 -0.03 14.52 21.67
C ILE A 577 -1.01 13.43 21.21
N PHE A 578 -0.52 12.34 20.61
CA PHE A 578 -1.34 11.18 20.22
C PHE A 578 -1.08 9.98 21.14
N PRO A 579 -1.48 10.03 22.43
CA PRO A 579 -1.11 9.01 23.43
C PRO A 579 -1.68 7.60 23.14
N LEU A 580 -2.69 7.52 22.28
CA LEU A 580 -3.35 6.29 21.85
C LEU A 580 -2.72 5.66 20.60
N SER A 581 -1.75 6.31 19.96
CA SER A 581 -1.03 5.70 18.84
C SER A 581 -0.28 4.45 19.28
N TYR A 582 -0.13 3.46 18.39
CA TYR A 582 0.59 2.23 18.72
C TYR A 582 2.02 2.50 19.17
N TRP A 583 2.68 3.50 18.57
CA TRP A 583 4.01 3.95 18.99
C TRP A 583 4.03 4.40 20.45
N ASN A 584 3.17 5.35 20.83
CA ASN A 584 3.16 5.89 22.19
C ASN A 584 2.66 4.87 23.23
N ARG A 585 1.77 3.96 22.84
CA ARG A 585 1.37 2.81 23.66
C ARG A 585 2.54 1.84 23.86
N GLY A 586 3.22 1.45 22.78
CA GLY A 586 4.38 0.54 22.84
C GLY A 586 5.50 1.10 23.71
N LYS A 587 5.80 2.40 23.61
CA LYS A 587 6.74 3.09 24.51
C LYS A 587 6.29 3.03 25.98
N ARG A 588 5.00 3.23 26.26
CA ARG A 588 4.47 3.23 27.63
C ARG A 588 4.40 1.83 28.25
N GLU A 589 4.13 0.82 27.42
CA GLU A 589 4.11 -0.60 27.81
C GLU A 589 5.52 -1.21 27.87
N GLY A 590 6.57 -0.44 27.60
CA GLY A 590 7.95 -0.91 27.65
C GLY A 590 8.33 -1.85 26.50
N LYS A 591 7.53 -1.90 25.42
CA LYS A 591 7.78 -2.72 24.22
C LYS A 591 8.74 -2.06 23.22
N ILE A 592 9.10 -0.81 23.45
CA ILE A 592 9.99 -0.03 22.59
C ILE A 592 11.11 0.57 23.44
N THR A 593 12.34 0.15 23.18
CA THR A 593 13.55 0.75 23.77
C THR A 593 14.30 1.52 22.69
N ILE A 594 14.67 2.76 23.00
CA ILE A 594 15.50 3.58 22.13
C ILE A 594 16.94 3.51 22.65
N ILE A 595 17.86 3.08 21.80
CA ILE A 595 19.28 2.91 22.12
C ILE A 595 20.06 3.98 21.36
N SER A 596 20.85 4.79 22.06
CA SER A 596 21.71 5.77 21.39
C SER A 596 22.95 5.07 20.80
N ALA A 597 23.27 5.39 19.56
CA ALA A 597 24.55 5.07 18.93
C ALA A 597 25.61 6.18 19.14
N GLY A 598 25.27 7.27 19.83
CA GLY A 598 26.15 8.43 19.98
C GLY A 598 26.27 9.23 18.67
N PRO A 599 27.44 9.81 18.35
CA PRO A 599 27.63 10.78 17.25
C PRO A 599 27.68 10.14 15.85
N VAL A 600 26.84 9.14 15.60
CA VAL A 600 26.73 8.33 14.38
C VAL A 600 25.68 8.94 13.43
N GLY A 601 25.98 8.95 12.13
CA GLY A 601 25.08 9.35 11.05
C GLY A 601 24.24 8.19 10.49
N HIS A 602 23.50 8.43 9.40
CA HIS A 602 22.63 7.40 8.83
C HIS A 602 23.39 6.37 7.98
N GLN A 603 24.09 6.85 6.96
CA GLN A 603 24.75 6.06 5.92
C GLN A 603 26.22 6.44 5.81
N VAL A 604 27.03 5.63 5.14
CA VAL A 604 28.43 5.96 4.88
C VAL A 604 28.56 7.23 4.02
N PRO A 605 29.55 8.11 4.28
CA PRO A 605 30.51 8.07 5.40
C PRO A 605 29.89 8.56 6.73
N GLY A 606 30.39 8.01 7.85
CA GLY A 606 29.98 8.35 9.21
C GLY A 606 28.70 7.63 9.69
N GLY A 607 28.14 6.72 8.90
CA GLY A 607 26.92 5.97 9.23
C GLY A 607 27.13 4.81 10.19
N TYR A 608 26.06 4.08 10.52
CA TYR A 608 26.12 2.93 11.43
C TYR A 608 27.03 1.80 10.94
N MET A 609 27.08 1.59 9.62
CA MET A 609 27.83 0.49 9.00
C MET A 609 29.21 0.92 8.49
N ASP A 610 29.70 2.10 8.92
CA ASP A 610 30.98 2.62 8.43
C ASP A 610 32.17 1.90 9.09
N PRO A 611 33.03 1.20 8.32
CA PRO A 611 34.21 0.52 8.86
C PRO A 611 35.41 1.45 9.09
N LYS A 612 35.33 2.72 8.68
CA LYS A 612 36.43 3.71 8.74
C LYS A 612 36.17 4.82 9.74
N ALA A 613 34.91 5.24 9.91
CA ALA A 613 34.56 6.26 10.89
C ALA A 613 34.74 5.71 12.31
N THR A 614 35.43 6.46 13.16
CA THR A 614 35.79 6.06 14.53
C THR A 614 35.12 6.96 15.56
N LEU A 615 34.77 6.34 16.69
CA LEU A 615 34.33 7.02 17.90
C LEU A 615 35.55 7.51 18.69
N GLU A 616 35.31 8.35 19.70
CA GLU A 616 36.36 8.86 20.60
C GLU A 616 37.09 7.74 21.36
N ASP A 617 36.43 6.59 21.57
CA ASP A 617 37.00 5.41 22.23
C ASP A 617 37.83 4.51 21.30
N GLY A 618 37.98 4.90 20.02
CA GLY A 618 38.78 4.19 19.03
C GLY A 618 38.06 3.05 18.30
N ARG A 619 36.84 2.66 18.71
CA ARG A 619 36.02 1.69 17.95
C ARG A 619 35.53 2.32 16.65
N THR A 620 35.36 1.51 15.62
CA THR A 620 34.66 1.95 14.40
C THR A 620 33.15 1.97 14.63
N HIS A 621 32.41 2.75 13.84
CA HIS A 621 30.95 2.75 13.90
C HIS A 621 30.38 1.36 13.60
N LEU A 622 30.94 0.65 12.61
CA LEU A 622 30.57 -0.74 12.30
C LEU A 622 30.78 -1.66 13.51
N GLN A 623 31.93 -1.56 14.18
CA GLN A 623 32.25 -2.36 15.35
C GLN A 623 31.25 -2.10 16.49
N GLN A 624 30.99 -0.83 16.81
CA GLN A 624 30.00 -0.45 17.82
C GLN A 624 28.62 -1.00 17.48
N THR A 625 28.20 -0.91 16.22
CA THR A 625 26.90 -1.42 15.75
C THR A 625 26.81 -2.93 15.97
N ILE A 626 27.81 -3.72 15.56
CA ILE A 626 27.82 -5.17 15.78
C ILE A 626 27.78 -5.49 17.28
N GLU A 627 28.56 -4.79 18.11
CA GLU A 627 28.56 -5.01 19.55
C GLU A 627 27.17 -4.76 20.17
N ILE A 628 26.47 -3.69 19.78
CA ILE A 628 25.09 -3.41 20.23
C ILE A 628 24.14 -4.52 19.79
N LEU A 629 24.22 -4.99 18.53
CA LEU A 629 23.38 -6.07 18.02
C LEU A 629 23.58 -7.36 18.83
N LEU A 630 24.83 -7.72 19.11
CA LEU A 630 25.15 -8.91 19.89
C LEU A 630 24.66 -8.81 21.34
N GLN A 631 24.78 -7.63 21.97
CA GLN A 631 24.21 -7.40 23.31
C GLN A 631 22.69 -7.58 23.34
N ILE A 632 21.99 -7.09 22.32
CA ILE A 632 20.54 -7.28 22.19
C ILE A 632 20.21 -8.77 22.01
N LEU A 633 20.89 -9.46 21.08
CA LEU A 633 20.64 -10.88 20.79
C LEU A 633 20.95 -11.79 21.99
N ARG A 634 21.88 -11.40 22.86
CA ARG A 634 22.18 -12.09 24.13
C ARG A 634 21.21 -11.72 25.27
N GLY A 635 20.29 -10.79 25.04
CA GLY A 635 19.33 -10.31 26.05
C GLY A 635 19.94 -9.43 27.14
N GLU A 636 21.10 -8.83 26.89
CA GLU A 636 21.82 -7.97 27.84
C GLU A 636 21.23 -6.55 27.88
N ALA A 637 20.71 -6.06 26.75
CA ALA A 637 20.14 -4.71 26.63
C ALA A 637 18.96 -4.44 27.58
N LEU A 638 18.08 -5.43 27.80
CA LEU A 638 16.94 -5.31 28.72
C LEU A 638 17.35 -5.40 30.21
N LYS A 639 18.48 -6.05 30.52
CA LYS A 639 18.98 -6.14 31.90
C LYS A 639 19.50 -4.78 32.38
N ALA A 640 20.11 -4.00 31.49
CA ALA A 640 20.55 -2.64 31.79
C ALA A 640 19.38 -1.68 32.05
N ASP A 641 18.30 -1.75 31.27
CA ASP A 641 17.12 -0.87 31.41
C ASP A 641 16.32 -1.16 32.70
N ARG A 642 16.21 -2.43 33.11
CA ARG A 642 15.57 -2.82 34.39
C ARG A 642 16.26 -2.27 35.65
N SER A 643 17.48 -1.75 35.54
CA SER A 643 18.17 -1.05 36.64
C SER A 643 17.65 0.37 36.88
N ILE A 644 16.88 0.92 35.93
CA ILE A 644 16.26 2.24 36.01
C ILE A 644 14.80 2.06 36.49
N PRO A 645 14.43 2.58 37.67
CA PRO A 645 13.05 2.44 38.18
C PRO A 645 12.05 3.12 37.25
N GLY A 646 11.30 2.34 36.48
CA GLY A 646 10.16 2.83 35.69
C GLY A 646 9.01 3.22 36.61
N LYS A 647 8.52 4.47 36.51
CA LYS A 647 7.33 4.91 37.23
C LYS A 647 6.11 4.16 36.70
N THR A 648 5.48 3.32 37.53
CA THR A 648 4.27 2.56 37.17
C THR A 648 3.18 3.51 36.70
N SER A 649 2.60 3.26 35.51
CA SER A 649 1.55 4.15 34.99
C SER A 649 0.29 4.06 35.84
N ASN A 650 -0.45 5.17 35.97
CA ASN A 650 -1.73 5.19 36.71
C ASN A 650 -2.75 4.18 36.17
N TYR A 651 -2.68 3.86 34.88
CA TYR A 651 -3.53 2.83 34.28
C TYR A 651 -3.14 1.41 34.72
N ALA A 652 -1.83 1.11 34.78
CA ALA A 652 -1.35 -0.18 35.29
C ALA A 652 -1.66 -0.35 36.79
N LEU A 653 -1.57 0.74 37.57
CA LEU A 653 -2.04 0.76 38.96
C LEU A 653 -3.56 0.54 39.06
N SER A 654 -4.34 1.10 38.13
CA SER A 654 -5.78 0.88 38.07
C SER A 654 -6.15 -0.54 37.64
N GLN A 655 -5.41 -1.18 36.73
CA GLN A 655 -5.63 -2.58 36.36
C GLN A 655 -5.23 -3.56 37.47
N ALA A 656 -4.18 -3.25 38.23
CA ALA A 656 -3.72 -4.05 39.36
C ALA A 656 -4.55 -3.85 40.64
N ALA A 657 -5.53 -2.94 40.63
CA ALA A 657 -6.38 -2.68 41.78
C ALA A 657 -7.41 -3.81 41.97
N ASP A 658 -7.65 -4.19 43.22
CA ASP A 658 -8.44 -5.37 43.63
C ASP A 658 -9.91 -5.38 43.15
N PHE A 659 -10.41 -4.29 42.57
CA PHE A 659 -11.76 -4.19 42.03
C PHE A 659 -11.88 -4.65 40.55
N ASN A 660 -10.77 -4.93 39.87
CA ASN A 660 -10.81 -5.51 38.52
C ASN A 660 -10.72 -7.04 38.58
N PRO A 661 -11.70 -7.80 38.02
CA PRO A 661 -11.64 -9.25 38.02
C PRO A 661 -10.42 -9.74 37.21
N ARG A 662 -9.66 -10.65 37.81
CA ARG A 662 -8.43 -11.23 37.26
C ARG A 662 -8.68 -12.15 36.08
#